data_AF-A0AAE1VI62-F1
#
_entry.id   AF-A0AAE1VI62-F1
#
_cell.length_a   1.000
_cell.length_b   1.000
_cell.length_c   1.000
_cell.angle_alpha   90.00
_cell.angle_beta   90.00
_cell.angle_gamma   90.00
#
_symmetry.space_group_name_H-M   'P 1'
#
loop_
_entity.id
_entity.type
_entity.pdbx_description
1 polymer ?
#
loop_
_entity_poly.entity_id
_entity_poly.type
_entity_poly.pdbx_seq_one_letter_code
_entity_poly.pdbx_strand_id
1 'polypeptide(L)'
;MADVCEGEGERQVPICPSIPSGEQTVWADASSLLHLACNDLRDGELIHGENFNLFAAMSALEIMDPKMDSGMVRTYYSVDEAIEYGAAPVPLSFDKTVDVQGTIDIMDHLLACEATWHKGCSLAQTVFSCLYLLRPDRTSSHALLHSYCRVMRASCNAVVCTVSDTRTNEVSRKQPLYLPCRGKVCVHSTLPRPHAVGFHWEEDLFTMTHGLPLKVDGDDKCLTMLHAVEETIARQLRACKAILSKKRVTEDIEPLQNNPDLEEGFCKSLLCRLRFRKHFYHVVTNMKRPQGRGLELAKKHIACCFEELDSMIKSAEFLRSINALGTLEDGMKSETTASGSQPVGFDSTLNSRLSAPTPPRAIETISWKKAAEYFQKLLHELEIICSYNLDPVFEGVLRFVVEFQKFQPELVARAHLQHLLVQDGKLYGRDSVFAVICKASLLPEVAKNHDIQKNETVVQLGQLLITLLRVLCTNISWQRRKLGKILQDWRIIHVQLELAFREEFGDIAATSSNENICMKICRHILIWVEEQTYWIASRFLMLGFELDLYSTGEYCMVYWYIYIILIKLAEKTHMRAMTSNEISKRKGKKKRDLVKDGGKDYQLPPAILFLQCHLYLAEGLTMMLAALRNEKQIYLSTGPFNSEHERFVQHFELLLKACLPDHVSYYSFEETTAHARLSNVSMYNCFKEAQRIAKELRSSFSNDSDKMAELRRIEQVAEHNSVALGLISRLGTVDPSLKVQFEFSHHPFFATAVVKRS
;
A
#
# COMPACT_ATOMS: atom_id res chain seq x y z
N MET A 1 -78.11 26.42 -20.22
CA MET A 1 -79.27 25.52 -20.25
C MET A 1 -78.82 24.19 -19.69
N ALA A 2 -79.33 23.85 -18.51
CA ALA A 2 -79.65 22.53 -17.94
C ALA A 2 -78.71 21.34 -18.20
N ASP A 3 -78.49 20.39 -17.31
CA ASP A 3 -78.60 20.21 -15.85
C ASP A 3 -78.15 18.74 -15.64
N VAL A 4 -77.43 18.47 -14.55
CA VAL A 4 -77.45 17.22 -13.74
C VAL A 4 -76.93 15.88 -14.32
N CYS A 5 -75.87 15.36 -13.67
CA CYS A 5 -75.74 14.04 -13.02
C CYS A 5 -74.23 13.72 -12.84
N GLU A 6 -73.58 14.19 -11.77
CA GLU A 6 -73.35 13.45 -10.52
C GLU A 6 -72.85 12.00 -10.71
N GLY A 7 -71.58 11.80 -10.33
CA GLY A 7 -70.91 10.51 -10.23
C GLY A 7 -69.50 10.64 -9.62
N GLU A 8 -69.29 11.57 -8.69
CA GLU A 8 -68.10 11.57 -7.83
C GLU A 8 -68.26 10.47 -6.79
N GLY A 9 -67.95 9.24 -7.19
CA GLY A 9 -67.70 8.16 -6.25
C GLY A 9 -66.33 8.41 -5.61
N GLU A 10 -66.30 9.13 -4.49
CA GLU A 10 -65.19 9.03 -3.54
C GLU A 10 -64.98 7.53 -3.24
N ARG A 11 -63.92 6.93 -3.79
CA ARG A 11 -63.51 5.59 -3.39
C ARG A 11 -63.08 5.68 -1.93
N GLN A 12 -63.99 5.40 -1.02
CA GLN A 12 -63.69 5.19 0.40
C GLN A 12 -62.61 4.12 0.50
N VAL A 13 -61.39 4.55 0.86
CA VAL A 13 -60.31 3.66 1.24
C VAL A 13 -60.77 2.93 2.51
N PRO A 14 -60.80 1.58 2.53
CA PRO A 14 -61.18 0.84 3.73
C PRO A 14 -60.19 1.18 4.86
N ILE A 15 -60.69 1.71 5.97
CA ILE A 15 -59.90 1.94 7.18
C ILE A 15 -59.66 0.57 7.82
N CYS A 16 -58.47 0.00 7.58
CA CYS A 16 -58.03 -1.24 8.22
C CYS A 16 -57.86 -1.04 9.74
N PRO A 17 -58.10 -2.08 10.55
CA PRO A 17 -58.01 -1.99 12.01
C PRO A 17 -56.59 -1.62 12.46
N SER A 18 -56.49 -0.65 13.36
CA SER A 18 -55.24 -0.15 13.93
C SER A 18 -54.43 -1.27 14.58
N ILE A 19 -53.16 -1.41 14.20
CA ILE A 19 -52.23 -2.37 14.80
C ILE A 19 -51.80 -1.80 16.16
N PRO A 20 -51.95 -2.53 17.27
CA PRO A 20 -51.59 -2.02 18.59
C PRO A 20 -50.07 -1.79 18.67
N SER A 21 -49.66 -0.59 19.12
CA SER A 21 -48.28 -0.32 19.55
C SER A 21 -48.27 0.42 20.87
N GLY A 22 -47.09 0.58 21.48
CA GLY A 22 -46.90 1.11 22.84
C GLY A 22 -47.64 2.44 23.11
N GLU A 23 -47.73 2.81 24.39
CA GLU A 23 -48.69 3.77 25.00
C GLU A 23 -48.89 5.15 24.33
N GLN A 24 -48.13 5.53 23.30
CA GLN A 24 -48.24 6.84 22.62
C GLN A 24 -48.19 6.81 21.08
N THR A 25 -48.24 5.64 20.42
CA THR A 25 -48.21 5.55 18.95
C THR A 25 -49.35 4.70 18.38
N VAL A 26 -49.98 5.17 17.31
CA VAL A 26 -51.02 4.44 16.56
C VAL A 26 -50.49 4.15 15.16
N TRP A 27 -50.46 2.87 14.76
CA TRP A 27 -50.13 2.47 13.39
C TRP A 27 -51.40 2.28 12.58
N ALA A 28 -51.42 2.86 11.37
CA ALA A 28 -52.46 2.63 10.37
C ALA A 28 -51.86 1.88 9.18
N ASP A 29 -52.58 0.88 8.67
CA ASP A 29 -52.17 0.13 7.49
C ASP A 29 -52.41 0.96 6.21
N ALA A 30 -51.34 1.18 5.43
CA ALA A 30 -51.36 1.93 4.17
C ALA A 30 -51.26 1.04 2.93
N SER A 31 -51.29 -0.29 3.07
CA SER A 31 -51.05 -1.24 1.97
C SER A 31 -52.03 -1.05 0.81
N SER A 32 -53.32 -0.88 1.11
CA SER A 32 -54.35 -0.67 0.08
C SER A 32 -54.17 0.63 -0.70
N LEU A 33 -53.75 1.71 -0.03
CA LEU A 33 -53.45 2.99 -0.67
C LEU A 33 -52.28 2.86 -1.63
N LEU A 34 -51.19 2.21 -1.20
CA LEU A 34 -50.00 2.00 -2.02
C LEU A 34 -50.32 1.13 -3.25
N HIS A 35 -51.11 0.05 -3.10
CA HIS A 35 -51.51 -0.78 -4.24
C HIS A 35 -52.34 -0.02 -5.28
N LEU A 36 -53.29 0.82 -4.84
CA LEU A 36 -54.08 1.65 -5.76
C LEU A 36 -53.20 2.65 -6.50
N ALA A 37 -52.32 3.36 -5.79
CA ALA A 37 -51.39 4.31 -6.41
C ALA A 37 -50.44 3.64 -7.41
N CYS A 38 -49.96 2.43 -7.11
CA CYS A 38 -49.12 1.66 -8.04
C CYS A 38 -49.87 1.24 -9.32
N ASN A 39 -51.17 0.93 -9.23
CA ASN A 39 -51.97 0.56 -10.41
C ASN A 39 -52.23 1.74 -11.36
N ASP A 40 -52.13 2.97 -10.86
CA ASP A 40 -52.29 4.18 -11.67
C ASP A 40 -51.00 4.56 -12.42
N LEU A 41 -49.84 3.99 -12.05
CA LEU A 41 -48.55 4.23 -12.71
C LEU A 41 -48.42 3.45 -14.03
N ARG A 42 -47.81 4.09 -15.04
CA ARG A 42 -47.48 3.47 -16.33
C ARG A 42 -46.04 2.92 -16.35
N ASP A 43 -45.76 2.05 -17.32
CA ASP A 43 -44.41 1.53 -17.53
C ASP A 43 -43.39 2.68 -17.72
N GLY A 44 -42.37 2.69 -16.88
CA GLY A 44 -41.31 3.71 -16.87
C GLY A 44 -41.57 4.90 -15.94
N GLU A 45 -42.72 4.97 -15.28
CA GLU A 45 -43.00 5.99 -14.26
C GLU A 45 -42.49 5.55 -12.87
N LEU A 46 -41.92 6.48 -12.11
CA LEU A 46 -41.41 6.26 -10.76
C LEU A 46 -41.77 7.45 -9.87
N ILE A 47 -42.40 7.17 -8.72
CA ILE A 47 -42.64 8.18 -7.69
C ILE A 47 -41.43 8.21 -6.77
N HIS A 48 -40.75 9.36 -6.71
CA HIS A 48 -39.64 9.61 -5.80
C HIS A 48 -39.62 11.07 -5.36
N GLY A 49 -38.89 11.39 -4.29
CA GLY A 49 -38.72 12.78 -3.85
C GLY A 49 -37.92 13.60 -4.87
N GLU A 50 -38.14 14.92 -4.91
CA GLU A 50 -37.49 15.84 -5.86
C GLU A 50 -35.95 15.78 -5.82
N ASN A 51 -35.37 15.47 -4.65
CA ASN A 51 -33.92 15.37 -4.45
C ASN A 51 -33.36 13.95 -4.61
N PHE A 52 -34.19 12.96 -4.95
CA PHE A 52 -33.74 11.57 -5.11
C PHE A 52 -33.10 11.36 -6.48
N ASN A 53 -31.92 10.74 -6.50
CA ASN A 53 -31.19 10.39 -7.72
C ASN A 53 -31.15 8.87 -7.88
N LEU A 54 -31.53 8.36 -9.05
CA LEU A 54 -31.47 6.93 -9.39
C LEU A 54 -30.05 6.34 -9.24
N PHE A 55 -29.00 7.15 -9.39
CA PHE A 55 -27.63 6.71 -9.11
C PHE A 55 -27.45 6.28 -7.65
N ALA A 56 -28.11 6.94 -6.69
CA ALA A 56 -28.06 6.55 -5.29
C ALA A 56 -28.82 5.23 -5.03
N ALA A 57 -29.81 4.90 -5.87
CA ALA A 57 -30.53 3.64 -5.80
C ALA A 57 -29.67 2.43 -6.19
N MET A 58 -28.60 2.63 -6.99
CA MET A 58 -27.70 1.54 -7.41
C MET A 58 -26.94 0.89 -6.25
N SER A 59 -26.83 1.56 -5.09
CA SER A 59 -26.25 1.02 -3.87
C SER A 59 -27.28 0.46 -2.88
N ALA A 60 -28.56 0.43 -3.25
CA ALA A 60 -29.60 -0.12 -2.39
C ALA A 60 -29.43 -1.63 -2.22
N LEU A 61 -29.67 -2.12 -1.00
CA LEU A 61 -29.75 -3.55 -0.73
C LEU A 61 -31.16 -4.04 -1.06
N GLU A 62 -31.21 -5.22 -1.67
CA GLU A 62 -32.47 -5.92 -1.93
C GLU A 62 -32.74 -6.91 -0.80
N ILE A 63 -33.83 -6.68 -0.07
CA ILE A 63 -34.28 -7.58 1.00
C ILE A 63 -34.80 -8.86 0.35
N MET A 64 -34.55 -10.01 0.98
CA MET A 64 -34.90 -11.34 0.46
C MET A 64 -34.07 -11.82 -0.75
N ASP A 65 -33.05 -11.09 -1.18
CA ASP A 65 -32.04 -11.60 -2.11
C ASP A 65 -30.85 -12.20 -1.32
N PRO A 66 -30.51 -13.50 -1.48
CA PRO A 66 -29.43 -14.14 -0.72
C PRO A 66 -28.03 -13.52 -0.88
N LYS A 67 -27.78 -12.78 -1.97
CA LYS A 67 -26.50 -12.12 -2.25
C LYS A 67 -26.46 -10.68 -1.76
N MET A 68 -27.61 -10.03 -1.55
CA MET A 68 -27.72 -8.63 -1.12
C MET A 68 -28.17 -8.49 0.34
N ASP A 69 -28.94 -9.45 0.85
CA ASP A 69 -29.51 -9.44 2.19
C ASP A 69 -28.66 -10.23 3.19
N SER A 70 -27.83 -9.50 3.94
CA SER A 70 -27.08 -10.06 5.09
C SER A 70 -27.99 -10.64 6.19
N GLY A 71 -29.28 -10.32 6.19
CA GLY A 71 -30.30 -10.87 7.06
C GLY A 71 -30.62 -12.34 6.78
N MET A 72 -30.51 -12.79 5.52
CA MET A 72 -30.95 -14.13 5.09
C MET A 72 -29.96 -15.25 5.41
N VAL A 73 -28.65 -15.00 5.31
CA VAL A 73 -27.62 -16.04 5.44
C VAL A 73 -27.04 -16.00 6.86
N ARG A 74 -27.65 -16.76 7.79
CA ARG A 74 -27.23 -16.81 9.20
C ARG A 74 -27.36 -18.19 9.79
N THR A 75 -26.37 -18.54 10.62
CA THR A 75 -26.50 -19.65 11.58
C THR A 75 -27.17 -19.20 12.88
N TYR A 76 -26.85 -17.98 13.36
CA TYR A 76 -27.32 -17.43 14.64
C TYR A 76 -27.75 -15.95 14.51
N TYR A 77 -28.70 -15.50 15.32
CA TYR A 77 -29.14 -14.09 15.36
C TYR A 77 -28.32 -13.23 16.33
N SER A 78 -27.72 -13.82 17.37
CA SER A 78 -26.86 -13.10 18.31
C SER A 78 -25.67 -13.94 18.81
N VAL A 79 -24.68 -13.27 19.39
CA VAL A 79 -23.53 -13.94 20.03
C VAL A 79 -23.98 -14.80 21.21
N ASP A 80 -24.95 -14.31 21.98
CA ASP A 80 -25.45 -14.98 23.18
C ASP A 80 -26.25 -16.23 22.79
N GLU A 81 -27.05 -16.16 21.74
CA GLU A 81 -27.73 -17.32 21.14
C GLU A 81 -26.74 -18.37 20.62
N ALA A 82 -25.71 -17.97 19.87
CA ALA A 82 -24.67 -18.90 19.41
C ALA A 82 -24.00 -19.63 20.59
N ILE A 83 -23.79 -18.92 21.71
CA ILE A 83 -23.25 -19.49 22.93
C ILE A 83 -24.23 -20.48 23.59
N GLU A 84 -25.52 -20.16 23.63
CA GLU A 84 -26.58 -21.04 24.15
C GLU A 84 -26.70 -22.33 23.34
N TYR A 85 -26.56 -22.25 22.01
CA TYR A 85 -26.50 -23.42 21.12
C TYR A 85 -25.17 -24.20 21.20
N GLY A 86 -24.22 -23.77 22.04
CA GLY A 86 -22.98 -24.49 22.29
C GLY A 86 -21.89 -24.25 21.24
N ALA A 87 -21.97 -23.18 20.43
CA ALA A 87 -20.97 -22.89 19.40
C ALA A 87 -19.57 -22.55 19.96
N ALA A 88 -19.50 -22.08 21.21
CA ALA A 88 -18.27 -21.73 21.93
C ALA A 88 -18.24 -22.34 23.35
N PRO A 89 -18.00 -23.67 23.48
CA PRO A 89 -17.99 -24.36 24.77
C PRO A 89 -16.78 -23.95 25.62
N VAL A 90 -16.96 -23.93 26.94
CA VAL A 90 -15.88 -23.76 27.93
C VAL A 90 -16.18 -24.68 29.12
N PRO A 91 -15.32 -25.68 29.45
CA PRO A 91 -14.13 -26.11 28.72
C PRO A 91 -14.46 -26.62 27.31
N LEU A 92 -13.47 -26.68 26.41
CA LEU A 92 -13.68 -27.11 25.03
C LEU A 92 -14.05 -28.59 24.96
N SER A 93 -13.49 -29.39 25.87
CA SER A 93 -13.83 -30.78 26.10
C SER A 93 -13.58 -31.16 27.56
N PHE A 94 -14.26 -32.20 28.04
CA PHE A 94 -13.92 -32.82 29.34
C PHE A 94 -12.65 -33.69 29.24
N ASP A 95 -12.26 -34.13 28.05
CA ASP A 95 -10.96 -34.76 27.81
C ASP A 95 -9.90 -33.67 27.67
N LYS A 96 -9.00 -33.58 28.66
CA LYS A 96 -7.88 -32.63 28.68
C LYS A 96 -7.03 -32.67 27.40
N THR A 97 -6.88 -33.84 26.76
CA THR A 97 -6.11 -33.97 25.51
C THR A 97 -6.80 -33.26 24.35
N VAL A 98 -8.11 -33.45 24.21
CA VAL A 98 -8.94 -32.80 23.19
C VAL A 98 -9.09 -31.30 23.48
N ASP A 99 -9.16 -30.91 24.75
CA ASP A 99 -9.24 -29.52 25.18
C ASP A 99 -7.95 -28.73 24.83
N VAL A 100 -6.77 -29.31 25.10
CA VAL A 100 -5.48 -28.72 24.70
C VAL A 100 -5.33 -28.67 23.19
N GLN A 101 -5.69 -29.74 22.48
CA GLN A 101 -5.66 -29.77 21.01
C GLN A 101 -6.60 -28.71 20.42
N GLY A 102 -7.84 -28.61 20.90
CA GLY A 102 -8.80 -27.60 20.48
C GLY A 102 -8.32 -26.18 20.76
N THR A 103 -7.62 -25.95 21.88
CA THR A 103 -6.98 -24.66 22.17
C THR A 103 -5.93 -24.30 21.12
N ILE A 104 -5.09 -25.27 20.72
CA ILE A 104 -4.09 -25.09 19.65
C ILE A 104 -4.77 -24.79 18.32
N ASP A 105 -5.85 -25.50 17.99
CA ASP A 105 -6.60 -25.32 16.74
C ASP A 105 -7.26 -23.93 16.65
N ILE A 106 -7.78 -23.42 17.77
CA ILE A 106 -8.28 -22.04 17.87
C ILE A 106 -7.16 -21.02 17.64
N MET A 107 -5.98 -21.22 18.24
CA MET A 107 -4.82 -20.33 18.04
C MET A 107 -4.35 -20.32 16.58
N ASP A 108 -4.30 -21.49 15.94
CA ASP A 108 -3.90 -21.64 14.55
C ASP A 108 -4.90 -20.98 13.58
N HIS A 109 -6.21 -21.19 13.82
CA HIS A 109 -7.24 -20.55 13.01
C HIS A 109 -7.23 -19.02 13.19
N LEU A 110 -7.02 -18.52 14.42
CA LEU A 110 -6.88 -17.08 14.66
C LEU A 110 -5.70 -16.46 13.91
N LEU A 111 -4.56 -17.17 13.82
CA LEU A 111 -3.42 -16.75 13.03
C LEU A 111 -3.78 -16.65 11.53
N ALA A 112 -4.53 -17.63 11.03
CA ALA A 112 -5.04 -17.62 9.65
C ALA A 112 -6.04 -16.49 9.40
N CYS A 113 -6.96 -16.23 10.34
CA CYS A 113 -7.89 -15.10 10.28
C CYS A 113 -7.13 -13.75 10.27
N GLU A 114 -6.09 -13.60 11.09
CA GLU A 114 -5.28 -12.38 11.15
C GLU A 114 -4.55 -12.12 9.84
N ALA A 115 -3.92 -13.15 9.27
CA ALA A 115 -3.27 -13.04 7.97
C ALA A 115 -4.28 -12.75 6.83
N THR A 116 -5.48 -13.33 6.91
CA THR A 116 -6.58 -13.04 5.97
C THR A 116 -7.04 -11.59 6.09
N TRP A 117 -7.19 -11.08 7.32
CA TRP A 117 -7.51 -9.67 7.59
C TRP A 117 -6.44 -8.74 7.01
N HIS A 118 -5.16 -9.01 7.27
CA HIS A 118 -4.06 -8.18 6.75
C HIS A 118 -4.01 -8.10 5.22
N LYS A 119 -4.57 -9.09 4.51
CA LYS A 119 -4.69 -9.12 3.04
C LYS A 119 -5.89 -8.32 2.50
N GLY A 120 -6.58 -7.55 3.35
CA GLY A 120 -7.65 -6.64 2.94
C GLY A 120 -9.06 -7.17 3.17
N CYS A 121 -9.24 -8.29 3.89
CA CYS A 121 -10.57 -8.77 4.28
C CYS A 121 -11.14 -8.01 5.49
N SER A 122 -12.43 -8.16 5.75
CA SER A 122 -13.11 -7.50 6.88
C SER A 122 -12.64 -8.07 8.23
N LEU A 123 -12.25 -7.20 9.16
CA LEU A 123 -11.91 -7.57 10.54
C LEU A 123 -13.09 -8.26 11.26
N ALA A 124 -14.32 -7.82 10.96
CA ALA A 124 -15.55 -8.33 11.56
C ALA A 124 -15.85 -9.79 11.17
N GLN A 125 -15.52 -10.16 9.93
CA GLN A 125 -15.81 -11.48 9.36
C GLN A 125 -14.61 -12.44 9.44
N THR A 126 -13.42 -11.95 9.78
CA THR A 126 -12.19 -12.75 9.93
C THR A 126 -11.88 -12.97 11.41
N VAL A 127 -11.06 -12.11 12.04
CA VAL A 127 -10.63 -12.28 13.44
C VAL A 127 -11.82 -12.31 14.39
N PHE A 128 -12.79 -11.41 14.21
CA PHE A 128 -13.98 -11.35 15.06
C PHE A 128 -15.09 -12.33 14.66
N SER A 129 -14.84 -13.26 13.74
CA SER A 129 -15.65 -14.49 13.65
C SER A 129 -15.50 -15.35 14.91
N CYS A 130 -14.40 -15.17 15.65
CA CYS A 130 -14.14 -15.85 16.91
C CYS A 130 -15.06 -15.37 18.05
N LEU A 131 -15.97 -16.23 18.49
CA LEU A 131 -16.88 -15.99 19.61
C LEU A 131 -16.13 -15.70 20.93
N TYR A 132 -14.96 -16.33 21.14
CA TYR A 132 -14.13 -16.10 22.32
C TYR A 132 -13.57 -14.67 22.38
N LEU A 133 -13.31 -14.03 21.23
CA LEU A 133 -12.89 -12.64 21.17
C LEU A 133 -14.04 -11.66 21.38
N LEU A 134 -15.26 -12.03 20.98
CA LEU A 134 -16.49 -11.24 21.15
C LEU A 134 -16.99 -11.24 22.60
N ARG A 135 -16.76 -12.32 23.36
CA ARG A 135 -17.15 -12.47 24.77
C ARG A 135 -15.96 -12.88 25.63
N PRO A 136 -15.04 -11.95 25.97
CA PRO A 136 -13.82 -12.27 26.70
C PRO A 136 -14.08 -12.86 28.11
N ASP A 137 -15.18 -12.50 28.76
CA ASP A 137 -15.52 -12.99 30.12
C ASP A 137 -15.72 -14.50 30.16
N ARG A 138 -16.17 -15.11 29.05
CA ARG A 138 -16.37 -16.57 28.92
C ARG A 138 -15.08 -17.35 29.08
N THR A 139 -13.95 -16.78 28.64
CA THR A 139 -12.67 -17.48 28.68
C THR A 139 -11.98 -17.37 30.04
N SER A 140 -12.51 -16.60 30.99
CA SER A 140 -11.87 -16.33 32.29
C SER A 140 -11.48 -17.57 33.09
N SER A 141 -12.25 -18.66 32.99
CA SER A 141 -11.97 -19.95 33.63
C SER A 141 -10.87 -20.76 32.93
N HIS A 142 -10.52 -20.42 31.69
CA HIS A 142 -9.56 -21.12 30.85
C HIS A 142 -8.34 -20.22 30.54
N ALA A 143 -7.35 -20.21 31.43
CA ALA A 143 -6.24 -19.25 31.43
C ALA A 143 -5.44 -19.16 30.11
N LEU A 144 -5.21 -20.30 29.43
CA LEU A 144 -4.50 -20.37 28.15
C LEU A 144 -5.20 -19.54 27.07
N LEU A 145 -6.43 -19.94 26.74
CA LEU A 145 -7.28 -19.25 25.78
C LEU A 145 -7.54 -17.79 26.17
N HIS A 146 -7.82 -17.49 27.45
CA HIS A 146 -8.07 -16.12 27.91
C HIS A 146 -6.90 -15.17 27.66
N SER A 147 -5.70 -15.59 28.04
CA SER A 147 -4.49 -14.78 27.87
C SER A 147 -4.14 -14.59 26.39
N TYR A 148 -4.28 -15.63 25.57
CA TYR A 148 -4.04 -15.54 24.13
C TYR A 148 -5.03 -14.60 23.43
N CYS A 149 -6.34 -14.75 23.72
CA CYS A 149 -7.39 -13.91 23.15
C CYS A 149 -7.22 -12.42 23.47
N ARG A 150 -6.81 -12.08 24.70
CA ARG A 150 -6.53 -10.68 25.08
C ARG A 150 -5.33 -10.11 24.32
N VAL A 151 -4.23 -10.85 24.20
CA VAL A 151 -3.06 -10.36 23.44
C VAL A 151 -3.35 -10.28 21.95
N MET A 152 -4.16 -11.20 21.40
CA MET A 152 -4.64 -11.15 20.01
C MET A 152 -5.43 -9.86 19.74
N ARG A 153 -6.37 -9.50 20.61
CA ARG A 153 -7.11 -8.23 20.50
C ARG A 153 -6.18 -7.02 20.60
N ALA A 154 -5.25 -7.04 21.55
CA ALA A 154 -4.28 -5.97 21.73
C ALA A 154 -3.37 -5.83 20.49
N SER A 155 -2.94 -6.92 19.85
CA SER A 155 -2.16 -6.88 18.61
C SER A 155 -2.97 -6.33 17.44
N CYS A 156 -4.22 -6.77 17.25
CA CYS A 156 -5.12 -6.20 16.25
C CYS A 156 -5.34 -4.70 16.47
N ASN A 157 -5.56 -4.27 17.72
CA ASN A 157 -5.72 -2.85 18.05
C ASN A 157 -4.43 -2.06 17.74
N ALA A 158 -3.25 -2.59 18.05
CA ALA A 158 -1.98 -1.94 17.74
C ALA A 158 -1.79 -1.75 16.21
N VAL A 159 -2.15 -2.74 15.41
CA VAL A 159 -2.14 -2.67 13.94
C VAL A 159 -3.16 -1.65 13.43
N VAL A 160 -4.41 -1.69 13.91
CA VAL A 160 -5.46 -0.72 13.55
C VAL A 160 -5.03 0.71 13.90
N CYS A 161 -4.48 0.93 15.09
CA CYS A 161 -3.97 2.25 15.48
C CYS A 161 -2.85 2.71 14.55
N THR A 162 -1.89 1.85 14.21
CA THR A 162 -0.77 2.22 13.32
C THR A 162 -1.28 2.61 11.92
N VAL A 163 -2.20 1.84 11.36
CA VAL A 163 -2.81 2.14 10.05
C VAL A 163 -3.69 3.39 10.11
N SER A 164 -4.31 3.69 11.26
CA SER A 164 -5.13 4.88 11.43
C SER A 164 -4.28 6.14 11.61
N ASP A 165 -3.17 6.06 12.36
CA ASP A 165 -2.25 7.18 12.61
C ASP A 165 -1.54 7.64 11.32
N THR A 166 -1.27 6.71 10.40
CA THR A 166 -0.72 7.03 9.08
C THR A 166 -1.73 7.72 8.16
N ARG A 167 -3.05 7.60 8.44
CA ARG A 167 -4.16 8.21 7.69
C ARG A 167 -4.63 9.57 8.25
N THR A 168 -4.64 9.77 9.58
CA THR A 168 -5.25 10.96 10.21
C THR A 168 -4.49 12.27 9.96
N ASN A 169 -3.19 12.20 9.64
CA ASN A 169 -2.36 13.37 9.39
C ASN A 169 -2.55 14.03 8.00
N GLU A 170 -3.64 13.74 7.29
CA GLU A 170 -3.98 14.33 5.97
C GLU A 170 -5.18 15.30 6.02
N VAL A 171 -5.88 15.40 7.14
CA VAL A 171 -7.14 16.17 7.29
C VAL A 171 -6.92 17.65 7.67
N SER A 172 -5.71 18.19 7.55
CA SER A 172 -5.43 19.59 7.93
C SER A 172 -5.89 20.64 6.90
N ARG A 173 -6.46 20.27 5.74
CA ARG A 173 -7.21 21.21 4.89
C ARG A 173 -8.67 21.32 5.36
N LYS A 174 -8.89 21.91 6.54
CA LYS A 174 -10.21 22.40 6.95
C LYS A 174 -10.45 23.78 6.32
N GLN A 175 -11.17 23.84 5.20
CA GLN A 175 -11.92 25.06 4.88
C GLN A 175 -13.22 25.04 5.70
N PRO A 176 -13.51 26.05 6.53
CA PRO A 176 -14.76 26.10 7.28
C PRO A 176 -15.90 26.46 6.32
N LEU A 177 -16.72 25.47 5.95
CA LEU A 177 -18.02 25.74 5.35
C LEU A 177 -19.00 26.04 6.50
N TYR A 178 -19.17 27.33 6.81
CA TYR A 178 -20.25 27.78 7.68
C TYR A 178 -21.59 27.60 6.94
N LEU A 179 -22.38 26.59 7.30
CA LEU A 179 -23.83 26.60 7.07
C LEU A 179 -24.53 26.89 8.40
N PRO A 180 -25.32 27.97 8.50
CA PRO A 180 -26.08 28.27 9.71
C PRO A 180 -27.38 27.46 9.72
N CYS A 181 -27.38 26.29 10.35
CA CYS A 181 -28.63 25.60 10.71
C CYS A 181 -28.98 25.90 12.16
N ARG A 182 -30.00 26.73 12.36
CA ARG A 182 -30.63 26.98 13.66
C ARG A 182 -31.29 25.69 14.18
N GLY A 183 -30.90 25.26 15.37
CA GLY A 183 -31.73 24.44 16.26
C GLY A 183 -31.48 22.94 16.22
N LYS A 184 -31.09 22.40 17.38
CA LYS A 184 -30.90 20.98 17.78
C LYS A 184 -29.56 20.38 17.37
N VAL A 185 -28.70 20.26 18.39
CA VAL A 185 -27.45 19.51 18.37
C VAL A 185 -27.77 18.02 18.25
N CYS A 186 -27.71 17.51 17.03
CA CYS A 186 -27.42 16.09 16.78
C CYS A 186 -25.93 15.99 16.46
N VAL A 187 -25.20 15.23 17.27
CA VAL A 187 -23.80 14.85 16.98
C VAL A 187 -23.83 13.88 15.80
N HIS A 188 -23.94 14.40 14.58
CA HIS A 188 -23.60 13.64 13.38
C HIS A 188 -22.09 13.74 13.22
N SER A 189 -21.42 12.61 13.37
CA SER A 189 -20.06 12.39 12.87
C SER A 189 -20.03 12.72 11.38
N THR A 190 -19.65 13.95 11.04
CA THR A 190 -19.46 14.39 9.67
C THR A 190 -18.42 13.49 8.99
N LEU A 191 -18.88 12.71 8.01
CA LEU A 191 -18.07 11.93 7.08
C LEU A 191 -16.95 12.82 6.50
N PRO A 192 -15.66 12.42 6.59
CA PRO A 192 -14.62 13.10 5.85
C PRO A 192 -14.80 12.85 4.34
N ARG A 193 -14.70 13.91 3.53
CA ARG A 193 -14.72 13.83 2.06
C ARG A 193 -13.67 12.82 1.54
N PRO A 194 -13.93 12.06 0.46
CA PRO A 194 -13.06 11.00 -0.06
C PRO A 194 -11.75 11.49 -0.75
N HIS A 195 -11.33 12.73 -0.51
CA HIS A 195 -10.11 13.31 -1.08
C HIS A 195 -8.88 13.14 -0.19
N ALA A 196 -8.94 12.32 0.86
CA ALA A 196 -7.77 11.96 1.63
C ALA A 196 -6.72 11.28 0.73
N VAL A 197 -5.46 11.68 0.89
CA VAL A 197 -4.32 10.83 0.53
C VAL A 197 -4.29 9.70 1.59
N GLY A 198 -3.44 8.68 1.54
CA GLY A 198 -3.56 7.55 2.50
C GLY A 198 -4.56 6.45 2.10
N PHE A 199 -4.33 5.24 2.62
CA PHE A 199 -4.97 3.98 2.22
C PHE A 199 -6.49 4.14 2.10
N HIS A 200 -7.08 3.82 0.94
CA HIS A 200 -8.52 3.94 0.74
C HIS A 200 -9.27 2.93 1.64
N TRP A 201 -10.45 3.34 2.12
CA TRP A 201 -11.36 2.44 2.81
C TRP A 201 -11.69 1.28 1.85
N GLU A 202 -11.66 0.05 2.36
CA GLU A 202 -12.07 -1.19 1.64
C GLU A 202 -11.12 -1.78 0.58
N GLU A 203 -10.03 -1.10 0.18
CA GLU A 203 -9.07 -1.65 -0.82
C GLU A 203 -7.75 -2.18 -0.23
N ASP A 204 -7.21 -1.54 0.82
CA ASP A 204 -5.97 -2.01 1.46
C ASP A 204 -6.24 -2.68 2.83
N LEU A 205 -7.16 -2.15 3.65
CA LEU A 205 -7.62 -2.77 4.91
C LEU A 205 -8.95 -2.20 5.39
N PHE A 206 -9.84 -3.10 5.79
CA PHE A 206 -11.03 -2.78 6.58
C PHE A 206 -10.62 -2.52 8.03
N THR A 207 -10.37 -1.25 8.35
CA THR A 207 -10.17 -0.80 9.74
C THR A 207 -11.47 -0.34 10.39
N MET A 208 -12.59 -0.40 9.68
CA MET A 208 -13.90 -0.10 10.25
C MET A 208 -14.21 -1.16 11.31
N THR A 209 -14.26 -0.72 12.55
CA THR A 209 -14.46 -1.61 13.69
C THR A 209 -15.93 -1.87 13.93
N HIS A 210 -16.85 -1.06 13.37
CA HIS A 210 -18.30 -1.22 13.50
C HIS A 210 -18.80 -1.49 14.94
N GLY A 211 -18.12 -0.93 15.95
CA GLY A 211 -18.45 -1.17 17.36
C GLY A 211 -17.90 -2.46 17.97
N LEU A 212 -17.03 -3.19 17.24
CA LEU A 212 -16.36 -4.39 17.74
C LEU A 212 -15.47 -4.06 18.94
N PRO A 213 -15.41 -4.96 19.94
CA PRO A 213 -14.65 -4.73 21.14
C PRO A 213 -13.15 -4.95 20.85
N LEU A 214 -12.44 -3.94 20.35
CA LEU A 214 -10.98 -3.99 20.18
C LEU A 214 -10.20 -3.61 21.44
N LYS A 215 -10.85 -2.91 22.36
CA LYS A 215 -10.30 -2.53 23.66
C LYS A 215 -11.37 -2.76 24.72
N VAL A 216 -11.08 -3.62 25.69
CA VAL A 216 -11.93 -3.89 26.86
C VAL A 216 -11.08 -3.67 28.12
N ASP A 217 -11.75 -3.35 29.23
CA ASP A 217 -11.08 -3.15 30.51
C ASP A 217 -10.23 -4.36 30.92
N GLY A 218 -9.02 -4.06 31.40
CA GLY A 218 -8.01 -5.06 31.78
C GLY A 218 -7.06 -5.52 30.66
N ASP A 219 -7.27 -5.09 29.40
CA ASP A 219 -6.37 -5.43 28.29
C ASP A 219 -4.94 -4.86 28.50
N ASP A 220 -4.77 -3.82 29.33
CA ASP A 220 -3.45 -3.29 29.70
C ASP A 220 -2.57 -4.32 30.46
N LYS A 221 -3.17 -5.36 31.05
CA LYS A 221 -2.46 -6.45 31.75
C LYS A 221 -2.31 -7.73 30.91
N CYS A 222 -2.69 -7.70 29.64
CA CYS A 222 -2.71 -8.90 28.77
C CYS A 222 -1.37 -9.64 28.72
N LEU A 223 -0.25 -8.91 28.62
CA LEU A 223 1.10 -9.49 28.59
C LEU A 223 1.50 -10.15 29.91
N THR A 224 1.11 -9.57 31.06
CA THR A 224 1.41 -10.15 32.37
C THR A 224 0.69 -11.50 32.52
N MET A 225 -0.56 -11.58 32.07
CA MET A 225 -1.33 -12.82 32.08
C MET A 225 -0.73 -13.88 31.16
N LEU A 226 -0.38 -13.49 29.94
CA LEU A 226 0.28 -14.38 28.97
C LEU A 226 1.62 -14.91 29.50
N HIS A 227 2.41 -14.06 30.15
CA HIS A 227 3.68 -14.45 30.75
C HIS A 227 3.51 -15.47 31.87
N ALA A 228 2.53 -15.30 32.76
CA ALA A 228 2.26 -16.25 33.85
C ALA A 228 1.89 -17.64 33.32
N VAL A 229 1.08 -17.67 32.25
CA VAL A 229 0.68 -18.90 31.55
C VAL A 229 1.88 -19.55 30.85
N GLU A 230 2.67 -18.77 30.11
CA GLU A 230 3.89 -19.23 29.46
C GLU A 230 4.88 -19.84 30.46
N GLU A 231 5.12 -19.17 31.59
CA GLU A 231 6.03 -19.65 32.63
C GLU A 231 5.56 -20.97 33.24
N THR A 232 4.25 -21.13 33.41
CA THR A 232 3.63 -22.37 33.92
C THR A 232 3.86 -23.53 32.95
N ILE A 233 3.60 -23.35 31.66
CA ILE A 233 3.87 -24.39 30.65
C ILE A 233 5.38 -24.65 30.51
N ALA A 234 6.22 -23.62 30.62
CA ALA A 234 7.67 -23.77 30.57
C ALA A 234 8.23 -24.53 31.77
N ARG A 235 7.64 -24.39 32.96
CA ARG A 235 7.92 -25.24 34.13
C ARG A 235 7.50 -26.68 33.87
N GLN A 236 6.31 -26.88 33.31
CA GLN A 236 5.82 -28.22 32.98
C GLN A 236 6.70 -28.95 31.95
N LEU A 237 7.11 -28.27 30.87
CA LEU A 237 8.04 -28.82 29.88
C LEU A 237 9.39 -29.22 30.51
N ARG A 238 9.90 -28.42 31.46
CA ARG A 238 11.14 -28.73 32.19
C ARG A 238 10.97 -29.96 33.09
N ALA A 239 9.84 -30.07 33.77
CA ALA A 239 9.51 -31.24 34.59
C ALA A 239 9.42 -32.52 33.74
N CYS A 240 8.76 -32.48 32.59
CA CYS A 240 8.66 -33.61 31.65
C CYS A 240 10.05 -34.11 31.20
N LYS A 241 10.93 -33.18 30.81
CA LYS A 241 12.32 -33.51 30.42
C LYS A 241 13.13 -34.06 31.59
N ALA A 242 12.90 -33.57 32.81
CA ALA A 242 13.58 -34.05 34.01
C ALA A 242 13.20 -35.49 34.36
N ILE A 243 11.91 -35.84 34.23
CA ILE A 243 11.38 -37.20 34.41
C ILE A 243 12.01 -38.17 33.41
N LEU A 244 12.06 -37.80 32.12
CA LEU A 244 12.72 -38.58 31.06
C LEU A 244 14.22 -38.76 31.32
N SER A 245 14.87 -37.78 31.98
CA SER A 245 16.31 -37.81 32.33
C SER A 245 16.65 -38.47 33.68
N LYS A 246 15.67 -39.09 34.37
CA LYS A 246 15.81 -39.72 35.71
C LYS A 246 16.33 -38.79 36.82
N LYS A 247 16.12 -37.48 36.73
CA LYS A 247 16.44 -36.51 37.81
C LYS A 247 15.21 -36.30 38.72
N ARG A 248 15.41 -36.22 40.05
CA ARG A 248 14.34 -35.96 41.03
C ARG A 248 13.60 -34.67 40.71
N VAL A 249 12.28 -34.74 40.57
CA VAL A 249 11.37 -33.59 40.44
C VAL A 249 10.70 -33.37 41.80
N THR A 250 10.63 -32.11 42.25
CA THR A 250 10.19 -31.71 43.60
C THR A 250 8.91 -30.87 43.62
N GLU A 251 8.20 -30.72 42.49
CA GLU A 251 6.98 -29.90 42.40
C GLU A 251 5.81 -30.73 41.88
N ASP A 252 4.65 -30.67 42.57
CA ASP A 252 3.36 -31.14 42.07
C ASP A 252 2.88 -30.18 40.98
N ILE A 253 3.13 -30.52 39.72
CA ILE A 253 2.64 -29.76 38.56
C ILE A 253 1.53 -30.58 37.90
N GLU A 254 0.36 -29.96 37.73
CA GLU A 254 -0.78 -30.60 37.08
C GLU A 254 -0.50 -30.80 35.57
N PRO A 255 -0.67 -32.02 35.02
CA PRO A 255 -0.44 -32.28 33.61
C PRO A 255 -1.50 -31.58 32.74
N LEU A 256 -1.05 -31.09 31.58
CA LEU A 256 -1.90 -30.40 30.61
C LEU A 256 -2.89 -31.36 29.96
N GLN A 257 -2.51 -32.64 29.82
CA GLN A 257 -3.33 -33.65 29.17
C GLN A 257 -3.20 -35.03 29.85
N ASN A 258 -3.96 -36.01 29.36
CA ASN A 258 -4.17 -37.29 30.05
C ASN A 258 -3.07 -38.35 29.77
N ASN A 259 -2.40 -38.27 28.62
CA ASN A 259 -1.37 -39.21 28.15
C ASN A 259 0.07 -38.66 28.30
N PRO A 260 0.87 -39.10 29.28
CA PRO A 260 2.19 -38.54 29.57
C PRO A 260 3.18 -38.54 28.38
N ASP A 261 3.03 -39.45 27.41
CA ASP A 261 3.91 -39.52 26.23
C ASP A 261 3.71 -38.34 25.27
N LEU A 262 2.54 -37.70 25.29
CA LEU A 262 2.20 -36.56 24.43
C LEU A 262 2.49 -35.21 25.10
N GLU A 263 2.73 -35.19 26.41
CA GLU A 263 2.85 -33.98 27.22
C GLU A 263 3.97 -33.06 26.70
N GLU A 264 5.13 -33.61 26.34
CA GLU A 264 6.25 -32.84 25.81
C GLU A 264 5.89 -32.15 24.48
N GLY A 265 5.19 -32.86 23.59
CA GLY A 265 4.78 -32.35 22.29
C GLY A 265 3.73 -31.24 22.41
N PHE A 266 2.74 -31.41 23.28
CA PHE A 266 1.74 -30.37 23.56
C PHE A 266 2.33 -29.13 24.22
N CYS A 267 3.21 -29.31 25.22
CA CYS A 267 3.92 -28.20 25.85
C CYS A 267 4.72 -27.37 24.83
N LYS A 268 5.48 -28.03 23.94
CA LYS A 268 6.23 -27.36 22.86
C LYS A 268 5.30 -26.62 21.90
N SER A 269 4.20 -27.26 21.50
CA SER A 269 3.23 -26.71 20.55
C SER A 269 2.50 -25.48 21.09
N LEU A 270 2.17 -25.46 22.38
CA LEU A 270 1.57 -24.29 23.04
C LEU A 270 2.59 -23.17 23.24
N LEU A 271 3.80 -23.49 23.72
CA LEU A 271 4.81 -22.48 24.00
C LEU A 271 5.21 -21.68 22.76
N CYS A 272 5.39 -22.33 21.61
CA CYS A 272 5.76 -21.60 20.40
C CYS A 272 4.68 -20.62 19.95
N ARG A 273 3.39 -20.99 20.05
CA ARG A 273 2.26 -20.11 19.71
C ARG A 273 2.12 -18.93 20.69
N LEU A 274 2.25 -19.19 22.00
CA LEU A 274 2.19 -18.15 23.03
C LEU A 274 3.36 -17.16 22.89
N ARG A 275 4.58 -17.68 22.71
CA ARG A 275 5.77 -16.84 22.55
C ARG A 275 5.78 -16.07 21.25
N PHE A 276 5.38 -16.70 20.14
CA PHE A 276 5.19 -16.00 18.86
C PHE A 276 4.24 -14.82 19.04
N ARG A 277 3.06 -15.03 19.65
CA ARG A 277 2.06 -13.98 19.87
C ARG A 277 2.59 -12.85 20.77
N LYS A 278 3.28 -13.21 21.87
CA LYS A 278 3.95 -12.26 22.78
C LYS A 278 4.97 -11.40 22.02
N HIS A 279 5.87 -12.04 21.28
CA HIS A 279 6.93 -11.36 20.55
C HIS A 279 6.37 -10.51 19.41
N PHE A 280 5.38 -11.01 18.67
CA PHE A 280 4.73 -10.25 17.59
C PHE A 280 4.05 -8.98 18.12
N TYR A 281 3.35 -9.07 19.26
CA TYR A 281 2.80 -7.87 19.93
C TYR A 281 3.90 -6.87 20.30
N HIS A 282 5.05 -7.33 20.80
CA HIS A 282 6.19 -6.45 21.08
C HIS A 282 6.79 -5.85 19.81
N VAL A 283 6.83 -6.56 18.68
CA VAL A 283 7.29 -6.02 17.40
C VAL A 283 6.42 -4.83 16.99
N VAL A 284 5.09 -5.02 16.89
CA VAL A 284 4.18 -3.96 16.42
C VAL A 284 4.14 -2.76 17.37
N THR A 285 4.24 -2.98 18.69
CA THR A 285 4.24 -1.88 19.68
C THR A 285 5.56 -1.13 19.75
N ASN A 286 6.71 -1.81 19.68
CA ASN A 286 8.02 -1.15 19.68
C ASN A 286 8.27 -0.37 18.38
N MET A 287 7.83 -0.88 17.23
CA MET A 287 7.93 -0.17 15.95
C MET A 287 7.07 1.09 15.89
N LYS A 288 6.01 1.19 16.72
CA LYS A 288 5.23 2.42 16.87
C LYS A 288 6.02 3.55 17.54
N ARG A 289 7.08 3.22 18.29
CA ARG A 289 7.99 4.18 18.95
C ARG A 289 9.41 3.95 18.46
N PRO A 290 9.75 4.33 17.21
CA PRO A 290 11.05 4.01 16.63
C PRO A 290 12.22 4.78 17.25
N GLN A 291 11.98 5.82 18.06
CA GLN A 291 13.05 6.51 18.78
C GLN A 291 13.66 5.65 19.91
N GLY A 292 14.90 5.98 20.28
CA GLY A 292 15.63 5.28 21.34
C GLY A 292 15.98 3.84 20.94
N ARG A 293 15.72 2.87 21.81
CA ARG A 293 15.98 1.44 21.57
C ARG A 293 14.80 0.70 20.91
N GLY A 294 13.76 1.41 20.45
CA GLY A 294 12.54 0.80 19.90
C GLY A 294 12.81 -0.14 18.72
N LEU A 295 13.53 0.31 17.70
CA LEU A 295 13.88 -0.50 16.53
C LEU A 295 14.82 -1.67 16.88
N GLU A 296 15.77 -1.45 17.80
CA GLU A 296 16.68 -2.51 18.27
C GLU A 296 15.92 -3.62 19.02
N LEU A 297 14.97 -3.24 19.87
CA LEU A 297 14.11 -4.18 20.59
C LEU A 297 13.15 -4.91 19.65
N ALA A 298 12.56 -4.19 18.68
CA ALA A 298 11.75 -4.79 17.63
C ALA A 298 12.56 -5.86 16.87
N LYS A 299 13.78 -5.55 16.45
CA LYS A 299 14.67 -6.50 15.76
C LYS A 299 14.96 -7.75 16.58
N LYS A 300 15.20 -7.61 17.90
CA LYS A 300 15.37 -8.77 18.80
C LYS A 300 14.11 -9.63 18.87
N HIS A 301 12.95 -9.00 18.98
CA HIS A 301 11.67 -9.73 18.99
C HIS A 301 11.34 -10.37 17.64
N ILE A 302 11.73 -9.77 16.51
CA ILE A 302 11.59 -10.37 15.17
C ILE A 302 12.41 -11.66 15.09
N ALA A 303 13.66 -11.67 15.58
CA ALA A 303 14.47 -12.88 15.62
C ALA A 303 13.79 -13.99 16.45
N CYS A 304 13.26 -13.66 17.63
CA CYS A 304 12.48 -14.62 18.42
C CYS A 304 11.22 -15.09 17.68
N CYS A 305 10.51 -14.21 16.97
CA CYS A 305 9.35 -14.60 16.17
C CYS A 305 9.71 -15.62 15.08
N PHE A 306 10.86 -15.49 14.42
CA PHE A 306 11.31 -16.47 13.43
C PHE A 306 11.59 -17.84 14.06
N GLU A 307 12.28 -17.89 15.20
CA GLU A 307 12.55 -19.13 15.93
C GLU A 307 11.26 -19.84 16.38
N GLU A 308 10.30 -19.07 16.91
CA GLU A 308 9.03 -19.61 17.37
C GLU A 308 8.10 -20.01 16.21
N LEU A 309 8.13 -19.29 15.09
CA LEU A 309 7.40 -19.65 13.86
C LEU A 309 7.93 -20.95 13.24
N ASP A 310 9.26 -21.13 13.18
CA ASP A 310 9.88 -22.39 12.73
C ASP A 310 9.53 -23.57 13.66
N SER A 311 9.54 -23.32 14.97
CA SER A 311 9.10 -24.31 15.97
C SER A 311 7.62 -24.67 15.82
N MET A 312 6.77 -23.68 15.50
CA MET A 312 5.35 -23.88 15.22
C MET A 312 5.15 -24.69 13.94
N ILE A 313 5.93 -24.44 12.88
CA ILE A 313 5.91 -25.23 11.64
C ILE A 313 6.26 -26.70 11.92
N LYS A 314 7.34 -26.95 12.66
CA LYS A 314 7.77 -28.29 13.06
C LYS A 314 6.73 -29.01 13.93
N SER A 315 5.98 -28.28 14.76
CA SER A 315 4.95 -28.87 15.62
C SER A 315 3.78 -29.49 14.85
N ALA A 316 3.56 -29.11 13.58
CA ALA A 316 2.44 -29.60 12.79
C ALA A 316 2.48 -31.11 12.51
N GLU A 317 3.67 -31.69 12.34
CA GLU A 317 3.82 -33.14 12.13
C GLU A 317 3.32 -33.94 13.34
N PHE A 318 3.69 -33.48 14.54
CA PHE A 318 3.21 -34.05 15.80
C PHE A 318 1.68 -33.96 15.92
N LEU A 319 1.10 -32.78 15.69
CA LEU A 319 -0.35 -32.57 15.81
C LEU A 319 -1.14 -33.41 14.80
N ARG A 320 -0.64 -33.56 13.57
CA ARG A 320 -1.25 -34.44 12.56
C ARG A 320 -1.15 -35.91 12.91
N SER A 321 -0.06 -36.34 13.55
CA SER A 321 0.10 -37.74 13.97
C SER A 321 -0.94 -38.16 15.02
N ILE A 322 -1.33 -37.24 15.90
CA ILE A 322 -2.38 -37.46 16.90
C ILE A 322 -3.75 -37.54 16.22
N ASN A 323 -4.04 -36.62 15.28
CA ASN A 323 -5.32 -36.58 14.58
C ASN A 323 -5.52 -37.82 13.67
N ALA A 324 -4.45 -38.30 13.02
CA ALA A 324 -4.48 -39.53 12.24
C ALA A 324 -4.80 -40.79 13.07
N LEU A 325 -4.55 -40.76 14.37
CA LEU A 325 -4.94 -41.83 15.29
C LEU A 325 -6.43 -41.80 15.65
N GLY A 326 -7.14 -40.69 15.36
CA GLY A 326 -8.49 -40.40 15.86
C GLY A 326 -9.63 -40.40 14.84
N THR A 327 -9.37 -40.40 13.51
CA THR A 327 -10.46 -40.29 12.50
C THR A 327 -10.76 -41.61 11.77
N LEU A 328 -11.79 -42.31 12.25
CA LEU A 328 -12.73 -43.14 11.49
C LEU A 328 -14.01 -42.32 11.34
N GLU A 329 -14.03 -41.24 10.56
CA GLU A 329 -15.27 -40.64 10.01
C GLU A 329 -14.99 -39.47 9.06
N ASP A 330 -15.92 -39.33 8.12
CA ASP A 330 -15.95 -38.56 6.87
C ASP A 330 -16.03 -37.03 7.06
N GLY A 331 -15.12 -36.44 7.86
CA GLY A 331 -15.04 -35.00 8.07
C GLY A 331 -14.13 -34.29 7.05
N MET A 332 -14.61 -33.19 6.44
CA MET A 332 -13.75 -32.29 5.66
C MET A 332 -12.58 -31.80 6.52
N LYS A 333 -11.35 -32.18 6.16
CA LYS A 333 -10.12 -31.71 6.82
C LYS A 333 -10.03 -30.18 6.73
N SER A 334 -9.80 -29.51 7.85
CA SER A 334 -9.63 -28.06 7.86
C SER A 334 -8.22 -27.73 7.37
N GLU A 335 -8.10 -26.92 6.32
CA GLU A 335 -6.80 -26.41 5.88
C GLU A 335 -6.28 -25.25 6.76
N THR A 336 -7.10 -24.78 7.71
CA THR A 336 -6.85 -23.57 8.51
C THR A 336 -6.15 -23.84 9.85
N THR A 337 -5.92 -25.10 10.21
CA THR A 337 -5.24 -25.53 11.46
C THR A 337 -4.03 -26.42 11.15
N ALA A 338 -3.05 -26.48 12.06
CA ALA A 338 -1.88 -27.35 11.86
C ALA A 338 -2.25 -28.84 11.92
N SER A 339 -3.18 -29.20 12.82
CA SER A 339 -3.67 -30.56 13.06
C SER A 339 -4.56 -31.10 11.94
N GLY A 340 -5.20 -30.22 11.17
CA GLY A 340 -6.23 -30.58 10.19
C GLY A 340 -7.65 -30.68 10.77
N SER A 341 -7.81 -30.45 12.08
CA SER A 341 -9.10 -30.46 12.77
C SER A 341 -9.88 -29.15 12.56
N GLN A 342 -11.21 -29.22 12.58
CA GLN A 342 -12.05 -28.03 12.51
C GLN A 342 -11.98 -27.24 13.83
N PRO A 343 -11.75 -25.92 13.79
CA PRO A 343 -11.69 -25.10 14.99
C PRO A 343 -13.10 -24.83 15.54
N VAL A 344 -13.24 -24.83 16.86
CA VAL A 344 -14.51 -24.56 17.54
C VAL A 344 -14.62 -23.07 17.88
N GLY A 345 -15.82 -22.50 17.89
CA GLY A 345 -16.04 -21.12 18.34
C GLY A 345 -15.94 -20.04 17.25
N PHE A 346 -16.10 -20.39 15.98
CA PHE A 346 -16.00 -19.45 14.86
C PHE A 346 -17.28 -19.42 14.01
N ASP A 347 -17.79 -18.22 13.73
CA ASP A 347 -18.88 -17.99 12.79
C ASP A 347 -18.67 -16.66 12.06
N SER A 348 -18.47 -16.71 10.74
CA SER A 348 -18.20 -15.53 9.90
C SER A 348 -19.47 -14.73 9.54
N THR A 349 -20.65 -15.30 9.73
CA THR A 349 -21.96 -14.69 9.43
C THR A 349 -22.48 -13.82 10.58
N LEU A 350 -21.99 -14.05 11.79
CA LEU A 350 -22.51 -13.45 13.02
C LEU A 350 -22.44 -11.91 13.02
N ASN A 351 -21.32 -11.35 12.56
CA ASN A 351 -21.12 -9.90 12.48
C ASN A 351 -21.62 -9.27 11.17
N SER A 352 -22.33 -10.01 10.32
CA SER A 352 -22.80 -9.50 9.02
C SER A 352 -23.69 -8.25 9.13
N ARG A 353 -24.46 -8.10 10.24
CA ARG A 353 -25.27 -6.87 10.51
C ARG A 353 -24.43 -5.65 10.85
N LEU A 354 -23.21 -5.83 11.32
CA LEU A 354 -22.34 -4.68 11.62
C LEU A 354 -21.87 -4.00 10.32
N SER A 355 -21.92 -4.71 9.18
CA SER A 355 -21.50 -4.27 7.85
C SER A 355 -22.62 -3.61 7.00
N ALA A 356 -23.66 -3.08 7.63
CA ALA A 356 -25.02 -2.89 7.07
C ALA A 356 -25.31 -1.92 5.89
N PRO A 357 -24.35 -1.41 5.10
CA PRO A 357 -24.71 -0.97 3.75
C PRO A 357 -24.01 -1.78 2.65
N THR A 358 -23.50 -2.98 2.93
CA THR A 358 -22.80 -3.80 1.93
C THR A 358 -23.42 -5.19 1.78
N PRO A 359 -23.48 -5.71 0.54
CA PRO A 359 -23.90 -7.09 0.29
C PRO A 359 -23.02 -8.09 1.08
N PRO A 360 -23.58 -9.20 1.58
CA PRO A 360 -22.80 -10.24 2.25
C PRO A 360 -21.68 -10.76 1.35
N ARG A 361 -20.43 -10.65 1.83
CA ARG A 361 -19.25 -11.23 1.18
C ARG A 361 -18.86 -12.54 1.87
N ALA A 362 -18.76 -13.62 1.10
CA ALA A 362 -18.14 -14.85 1.55
C ALA A 362 -16.62 -14.65 1.59
N ILE A 363 -16.03 -14.72 2.78
CA ILE A 363 -14.57 -14.61 2.96
C ILE A 363 -14.03 -15.99 3.26
N GLU A 364 -13.20 -16.51 2.35
CA GLU A 364 -12.44 -17.73 2.59
C GLU A 364 -11.20 -17.40 3.42
N THR A 365 -11.08 -18.06 4.58
CA THR A 365 -9.89 -17.92 5.42
C THR A 365 -8.74 -18.67 4.76
N ILE A 366 -7.56 -18.04 4.70
CA ILE A 366 -6.38 -18.67 4.09
C ILE A 366 -5.94 -19.91 4.90
N SER A 367 -5.28 -20.86 4.23
CA SER A 367 -4.76 -22.05 4.93
C SER A 367 -3.67 -21.69 5.94
N TRP A 368 -3.51 -22.54 6.97
CA TRP A 368 -2.51 -22.36 8.03
C TRP A 368 -1.08 -22.26 7.46
N LYS A 369 -0.76 -23.07 6.45
CA LYS A 369 0.55 -23.02 5.78
C LYS A 369 0.78 -21.66 5.11
N LYS A 370 -0.22 -21.16 4.38
CA LYS A 370 -0.16 -19.83 3.76
C LYS A 370 -0.10 -18.71 4.80
N ALA A 371 -0.72 -18.89 5.96
CA ALA A 371 -0.63 -17.95 7.08
C ALA A 371 0.79 -17.91 7.68
N ALA A 372 1.43 -19.07 7.89
CA ALA A 372 2.82 -19.13 8.34
C ALA A 372 3.77 -18.47 7.32
N GLU A 373 3.61 -18.76 6.03
CA GLU A 373 4.38 -18.12 4.94
C GLU A 373 4.16 -16.59 4.91
N TYR A 374 2.93 -16.14 5.13
CA TYR A 374 2.60 -14.72 5.25
C TYR A 374 3.34 -14.05 6.41
N PHE A 375 3.30 -14.63 7.61
CA PHE A 375 4.00 -14.04 8.76
C PHE A 375 5.51 -14.10 8.61
N GLN A 376 6.07 -15.13 7.96
CA GLN A 376 7.48 -15.18 7.62
C GLN A 376 7.89 -14.03 6.69
N LYS A 377 7.09 -13.78 5.64
CA LYS A 377 7.29 -12.65 4.73
C LYS A 377 7.19 -11.31 5.46
N LEU A 378 6.12 -11.12 6.24
CA LEU A 378 5.90 -9.90 7.02
C LEU A 378 7.06 -9.62 8.00
N LEU A 379 7.52 -10.63 8.75
CA LEU A 379 8.64 -10.46 9.68
C LEU A 379 9.94 -10.05 8.96
N HIS A 380 10.19 -10.59 7.78
CA HIS A 380 11.35 -10.20 6.97
C HIS A 380 11.25 -8.75 6.50
N GLU A 381 10.08 -8.31 6.05
CA GLU A 381 9.84 -6.92 5.67
C GLU A 381 10.01 -5.96 6.86
N LEU A 382 9.50 -6.31 8.05
CA LEU A 382 9.68 -5.53 9.27
C LEU A 382 11.15 -5.49 9.72
N GLU A 383 11.92 -6.57 9.50
CA GLU A 383 13.35 -6.61 9.77
C GLU A 383 14.14 -5.65 8.88
N ILE A 384 13.80 -5.58 7.59
CA ILE A 384 14.39 -4.64 6.64
C ILE A 384 14.15 -3.20 7.12
N ILE A 385 12.93 -2.88 7.54
CA ILE A 385 12.58 -1.56 8.10
C ILE A 385 13.40 -1.27 9.37
N CYS A 386 13.52 -2.23 10.29
CA CYS A 386 14.27 -2.05 11.54
C CYS A 386 15.78 -1.95 11.33
N SER A 387 16.30 -2.52 10.24
CA SER A 387 17.72 -2.53 9.91
C SER A 387 18.15 -1.34 9.04
N TYR A 388 17.19 -0.53 8.57
CA TYR A 388 17.48 0.64 7.77
C TYR A 388 18.23 1.69 8.60
N ASN A 389 19.37 2.14 8.07
CA ASN A 389 20.09 3.25 8.66
C ASN A 389 19.31 4.54 8.36
N LEU A 390 18.91 5.28 9.40
CA LEU A 390 18.12 6.50 9.30
C LEU A 390 18.94 7.64 8.69
N ASP A 391 19.22 7.53 7.39
CA ASP A 391 20.00 8.47 6.61
C ASP A 391 19.22 9.79 6.48
N PRO A 392 19.80 10.93 6.88
CA PRO A 392 19.14 12.22 6.70
C PRO A 392 19.07 12.69 5.22
N VAL A 393 19.69 11.98 4.28
CA VAL A 393 19.68 12.34 2.84
C VAL A 393 18.39 11.87 2.18
N PHE A 394 17.57 12.82 1.74
CA PHE A 394 16.24 12.58 1.16
C PHE A 394 16.24 11.62 -0.03
N GLU A 395 17.23 11.72 -0.92
CA GLU A 395 17.39 10.85 -2.09
C GLU A 395 17.66 9.40 -1.68
N GLY A 396 18.38 9.20 -0.58
CA GLY A 396 18.58 7.88 0.03
C GLY A 396 17.27 7.29 0.54
N VAL A 397 16.41 8.13 1.13
CA VAL A 397 15.07 7.74 1.58
C VAL A 397 14.17 7.36 0.41
N LEU A 398 14.09 8.21 -0.64
CA LEU A 398 13.28 7.93 -1.83
C LEU A 398 13.69 6.60 -2.48
N ARG A 399 15.00 6.39 -2.65
CA ARG A 399 15.53 5.13 -3.18
C ARG A 399 15.15 3.95 -2.30
N PHE A 400 15.34 4.04 -0.99
CA PHE A 400 14.97 2.96 -0.08
C PHE A 400 13.49 2.61 -0.17
N VAL A 401 12.59 3.61 -0.19
CA VAL A 401 11.15 3.35 -0.30
C VAL A 401 10.82 2.69 -1.64
N VAL A 402 11.38 3.17 -2.75
CA VAL A 402 11.15 2.56 -4.07
C VAL A 402 11.67 1.12 -4.14
N GLU A 403 12.86 0.84 -3.61
CA GLU A 403 13.39 -0.53 -3.56
C GLU A 403 12.56 -1.42 -2.62
N PHE A 404 12.14 -0.90 -1.46
CA PHE A 404 11.30 -1.62 -0.52
C PHE A 404 9.97 -2.03 -1.16
N GLN A 405 9.40 -1.19 -2.03
CA GLN A 405 8.16 -1.52 -2.76
C GLN A 405 8.33 -2.65 -3.78
N LYS A 406 9.54 -2.91 -4.30
CA LYS A 406 9.79 -4.02 -5.23
C LYS A 406 9.59 -5.38 -4.56
N PHE A 407 9.70 -5.47 -3.23
CA PHE A 407 9.38 -6.67 -2.47
C PHE A 407 7.86 -6.93 -2.34
N GLN A 408 7.02 -6.03 -2.87
CA GLN A 408 5.56 -6.06 -2.72
C GLN A 408 5.16 -6.17 -1.23
N PRO A 409 5.53 -5.18 -0.41
CA PRO A 409 5.41 -5.27 1.04
C PRO A 409 3.95 -5.35 1.48
N GLU A 410 3.71 -6.16 2.51
CA GLU A 410 2.41 -6.30 3.12
C GLU A 410 1.96 -4.98 3.75
N LEU A 411 0.65 -4.79 3.88
CA LEU A 411 0.11 -3.53 4.38
C LEU A 411 0.70 -3.14 5.75
N VAL A 412 0.80 -4.09 6.66
CA VAL A 412 1.31 -3.84 8.02
C VAL A 412 2.73 -3.28 7.95
N ALA A 413 3.57 -3.82 7.07
CA ALA A 413 4.92 -3.30 6.82
C ALA A 413 4.89 -1.91 6.17
N ARG A 414 4.03 -1.68 5.16
CA ARG A 414 3.83 -0.35 4.54
C ARG A 414 3.41 0.71 5.56
N ALA A 415 2.49 0.38 6.46
CA ALA A 415 2.01 1.27 7.51
C ALA A 415 3.12 1.60 8.52
N HIS A 416 3.88 0.60 8.97
CA HIS A 416 5.03 0.82 9.85
C HIS A 416 6.15 1.63 9.18
N LEU A 417 6.42 1.41 7.89
CA LEU A 417 7.36 2.22 7.12
C LEU A 417 6.90 3.67 7.04
N GLN A 418 5.64 3.91 6.67
CA GLN A 418 5.08 5.27 6.59
C GLN A 418 5.14 5.99 7.94
N HIS A 419 4.80 5.28 9.03
CA HIS A 419 4.91 5.79 10.40
C HIS A 419 6.37 6.06 10.80
N LEU A 420 7.33 5.23 10.38
CA LEU A 420 8.76 5.49 10.62
C LEU A 420 9.23 6.75 9.89
N LEU A 421 8.84 6.91 8.63
CA LEU A 421 9.30 8.02 7.79
C LEU A 421 8.73 9.36 8.26
N VAL A 422 7.44 9.42 8.59
CA VAL A 422 6.74 10.68 8.90
C VAL A 422 6.11 10.61 10.28
N GLN A 423 6.63 11.42 11.21
CA GLN A 423 6.10 11.55 12.57
C GLN A 423 5.99 13.02 12.96
N ASP A 424 4.81 13.45 13.40
CA ASP A 424 4.54 14.83 13.82
C ASP A 424 5.01 15.88 12.80
N GLY A 425 4.87 15.57 11.50
CA GLY A 425 5.32 16.46 10.41
C GLY A 425 6.83 16.58 10.25
N LYS A 426 7.61 15.63 10.79
CA LYS A 426 9.08 15.56 10.68
C LYS A 426 9.52 14.24 10.06
N LEU A 427 10.69 14.25 9.40
CA LEU A 427 11.33 13.03 8.90
C LEU A 427 11.94 12.26 10.08
N TYR A 428 11.58 10.99 10.22
CA TYR A 428 11.98 10.12 11.35
C TYR A 428 11.59 10.64 12.75
N GLY A 429 10.71 11.63 12.83
CA GLY A 429 10.41 12.38 14.06
C GLY A 429 11.59 13.23 14.58
N ARG A 430 12.69 13.33 13.82
CA ARG A 430 13.94 14.01 14.24
C ARG A 430 14.20 15.26 13.41
N ASP A 431 14.28 15.12 12.09
CA ASP A 431 14.66 16.20 11.18
C ASP A 431 13.43 17.01 10.75
N SER A 432 13.48 18.34 10.88
CA SER A 432 12.43 19.21 10.32
C SER A 432 12.44 19.12 8.80
N VAL A 433 11.27 19.21 8.17
CA VAL A 433 11.16 19.10 6.71
C VAL A 433 12.00 20.16 6.00
N PHE A 434 12.06 21.37 6.54
CA PHE A 434 12.93 22.42 5.98
C PHE A 434 14.41 22.02 6.02
N ALA A 435 14.89 21.44 7.13
CA ALA A 435 16.26 20.95 7.22
C ALA A 435 16.55 19.83 6.21
N VAL A 436 15.56 18.96 5.94
CA VAL A 436 15.64 17.92 4.90
C VAL A 436 15.74 18.56 3.51
N ILE A 437 14.89 19.54 3.20
CA ILE A 437 14.92 20.27 1.92
C ILE A 437 16.27 20.96 1.72
N CYS A 438 16.80 21.63 2.74
CA CYS A 438 18.12 22.27 2.66
C CYS A 438 19.23 21.26 2.34
N LYS A 439 19.23 20.10 3.02
CA LYS A 439 20.20 19.02 2.76
C LYS A 439 20.05 18.47 1.34
N ALA A 440 18.81 18.19 0.90
CA ALA A 440 18.51 17.64 -0.42
C ALA A 440 18.84 18.62 -1.57
N SER A 441 18.71 19.93 -1.32
CA SER A 441 19.08 20.99 -2.26
C SER A 441 20.60 21.28 -2.30
N LEU A 442 21.41 20.48 -1.58
CA LEU A 442 22.86 20.63 -1.44
C LEU A 442 23.28 22.00 -0.86
N LEU A 443 22.48 22.56 0.04
CA LEU A 443 22.76 23.85 0.67
C LEU A 443 23.70 23.70 1.89
N PRO A 444 24.54 24.71 2.19
CA PRO A 444 25.36 24.70 3.41
C PRO A 444 24.51 24.69 4.68
N GLU A 445 25.03 24.04 5.73
CA GLU A 445 24.42 23.92 7.07
C GLU A 445 23.99 25.27 7.70
N VAL A 446 24.61 26.38 7.30
CA VAL A 446 24.28 27.75 7.75
C VAL A 446 22.88 28.20 7.30
N ALA A 447 22.32 27.60 6.24
CA ALA A 447 21.00 27.93 5.71
C ALA A 447 19.82 27.41 6.57
N LYS A 448 20.07 26.52 7.54
CA LYS A 448 19.03 25.87 8.36
C LYS A 448 18.28 26.80 9.31
N ASN A 449 18.87 27.96 9.64
CA ASN A 449 18.33 28.92 10.62
C ASN A 449 17.88 30.25 9.99
N HIS A 450 17.62 30.27 8.68
CA HIS A 450 17.22 31.48 7.97
C HIS A 450 15.71 31.74 8.12
N ASP A 451 15.28 33.01 8.13
CA ASP A 451 13.86 33.40 8.18
C ASP A 451 13.00 32.85 7.02
N ILE A 452 13.64 32.30 5.97
CA ILE A 452 12.99 31.64 4.82
C ILE A 452 12.10 30.46 5.27
N GLN A 453 12.43 29.80 6.39
CA GLN A 453 11.59 28.72 6.94
C GLN A 453 10.17 29.19 7.31
N LYS A 454 9.99 30.48 7.62
CA LYS A 454 8.68 31.05 8.02
C LYS A 454 7.79 31.39 6.82
N ASN A 455 8.35 31.38 5.60
CA ASN A 455 7.57 31.66 4.40
C ASN A 455 6.49 30.57 4.22
N GLU A 456 5.25 31.00 4.00
CA GLU A 456 4.10 30.10 3.92
C GLU A 456 4.25 29.07 2.79
N THR A 457 4.75 29.50 1.63
CA THR A 457 4.97 28.65 0.46
C THR A 457 6.03 27.58 0.72
N VAL A 458 7.06 27.89 1.52
CA VAL A 458 8.07 26.90 1.94
C VAL A 458 7.48 25.86 2.89
N VAL A 459 6.56 26.25 3.77
CA VAL A 459 5.81 25.32 4.62
C VAL A 459 4.91 24.41 3.77
N GLN A 460 4.24 24.97 2.76
CA GLN A 460 3.42 24.21 1.82
C GLN A 460 4.26 23.20 1.02
N LEU A 461 5.47 23.57 0.57
CA LEU A 461 6.43 22.64 -0.05
C LEU A 461 6.78 21.48 0.91
N GLY A 462 6.97 21.79 2.19
CA GLY A 462 7.24 20.76 3.19
C GLY A 462 6.09 19.77 3.36
N GLN A 463 4.85 20.26 3.35
CA GLN A 463 3.67 19.39 3.37
C GLN A 463 3.59 18.52 2.11
N LEU A 464 3.94 19.07 0.94
CA LEU A 464 3.94 18.34 -0.32
C LEU A 464 4.99 17.21 -0.35
N LEU A 465 6.16 17.44 0.25
CA LEU A 465 7.19 16.41 0.45
C LEU A 465 6.70 15.28 1.36
N ILE A 466 6.00 15.61 2.45
CA ILE A 466 5.37 14.61 3.32
C ILE A 466 4.34 13.80 2.52
N THR A 467 3.49 14.47 1.73
CA THR A 467 2.52 13.82 0.87
C THR A 467 3.18 12.87 -0.13
N LEU A 468 4.30 13.27 -0.76
CA LEU A 468 5.07 12.41 -1.66
C LEU A 468 5.56 11.15 -0.95
N LEU A 469 6.20 11.27 0.23
CA LEU A 469 6.68 10.12 1.00
C LEU A 469 5.55 9.15 1.36
N ARG A 470 4.38 9.68 1.74
CA ARG A 470 3.20 8.85 2.03
C ARG A 470 2.69 8.12 0.80
N VAL A 471 2.60 8.81 -0.34
CA VAL A 471 2.17 8.20 -1.61
C VAL A 471 3.09 7.05 -1.99
N LEU A 472 4.41 7.22 -1.89
CA LEU A 472 5.39 6.17 -2.20
C LEU A 472 5.27 4.93 -1.29
N CYS A 473 4.68 5.06 -0.10
CA CYS A 473 4.39 3.93 0.79
C CYS A 473 3.09 3.18 0.45
N THR A 474 2.20 3.73 -0.40
CA THR A 474 0.96 3.05 -0.80
C THR A 474 1.20 1.92 -1.81
N ASN A 475 0.16 1.16 -2.17
CA ASN A 475 0.29 0.13 -3.22
C ASN A 475 0.62 0.76 -4.59
N ILE A 476 1.15 -0.03 -5.52
CA ILE A 476 1.69 0.46 -6.81
C ILE A 476 0.60 1.16 -7.65
N SER A 477 -0.63 0.64 -7.62
CA SER A 477 -1.78 1.24 -8.31
C SER A 477 -2.14 2.63 -7.76
N TRP A 478 -2.19 2.77 -6.43
CA TRP A 478 -2.41 4.05 -5.76
C TRP A 478 -1.25 5.00 -5.92
N GLN A 479 -0.01 4.50 -5.88
CA GLN A 479 1.18 5.27 -6.21
C GLN A 479 0.99 5.93 -7.56
N ARG A 480 0.74 5.18 -8.63
CA ARG A 480 0.55 5.76 -9.97
C ARG A 480 -0.58 6.80 -10.00
N ARG A 481 -1.75 6.46 -9.44
CA ARG A 481 -2.93 7.34 -9.44
C ARG A 481 -2.68 8.65 -8.70
N LYS A 482 -1.99 8.61 -7.55
CA LYS A 482 -1.73 9.80 -6.72
C LYS A 482 -0.54 10.58 -7.23
N LEU A 483 0.54 9.93 -7.68
CA LEU A 483 1.71 10.59 -8.30
C LEU A 483 1.26 11.44 -9.49
N GLY A 484 0.39 10.93 -10.36
CA GLY A 484 -0.14 11.71 -11.48
C GLY A 484 -0.91 12.97 -11.06
N LYS A 485 -1.64 12.92 -9.93
CA LYS A 485 -2.41 14.07 -9.42
C LYS A 485 -1.53 15.12 -8.74
N ILE A 486 -0.54 14.69 -7.96
CA ILE A 486 0.34 15.63 -7.24
C ILE A 486 1.25 16.42 -8.19
N LEU A 487 1.51 15.95 -9.42
CA LEU A 487 2.34 16.67 -10.39
C LEU A 487 1.88 18.11 -10.61
N GLN A 488 0.55 18.33 -10.66
CA GLN A 488 0.00 19.68 -10.77
C GLN A 488 0.28 20.52 -9.52
N ASP A 489 0.16 19.95 -8.31
CA ASP A 489 0.50 20.62 -7.06
C ASP A 489 1.99 21.00 -7.01
N TRP A 490 2.88 20.11 -7.49
CA TRP A 490 4.33 20.36 -7.60
C TRP A 490 4.67 21.47 -8.61
N ARG A 491 3.92 21.57 -9.71
CA ARG A 491 4.09 22.69 -10.65
C ARG A 491 3.58 24.01 -10.08
N ILE A 492 2.42 24.00 -9.41
CA ILE A 492 1.85 25.19 -8.77
C ILE A 492 2.79 25.72 -7.69
N ILE A 493 3.31 24.84 -6.82
CA ILE A 493 4.21 25.28 -5.74
C ILE A 493 5.52 25.85 -6.30
N HIS A 494 6.05 25.31 -7.40
CA HIS A 494 7.22 25.89 -8.07
C HIS A 494 6.96 27.35 -8.48
N VAL A 495 5.85 27.62 -9.17
CA VAL A 495 5.50 28.98 -9.62
C VAL A 495 5.26 29.90 -8.43
N GLN A 496 4.58 29.43 -7.38
CA GLN A 496 4.36 30.20 -6.16
C GLN A 496 5.67 30.53 -5.43
N LEU A 497 6.62 29.58 -5.37
CA LEU A 497 7.94 29.81 -4.78
C LEU A 497 8.72 30.84 -5.59
N GLU A 498 8.69 30.74 -6.92
CA GLU A 498 9.37 31.68 -7.80
C GLU A 498 8.84 33.11 -7.60
N LEU A 499 7.51 33.28 -7.55
CA LEU A 499 6.88 34.58 -7.28
C LEU A 499 7.21 35.10 -5.88
N ALA A 500 7.07 34.27 -4.84
CA ALA A 500 7.34 34.67 -3.46
C ALA A 500 8.81 35.08 -3.27
N PHE A 501 9.75 34.32 -3.84
CA PHE A 501 11.16 34.66 -3.78
C PHE A 501 11.51 35.92 -4.58
N ARG A 502 10.80 36.17 -5.68
CA ARG A 502 10.96 37.40 -6.47
C ARG A 502 10.45 38.63 -5.71
N GLU A 503 9.33 38.52 -5.02
CA GLU A 503 8.77 39.60 -4.18
C GLU A 503 9.68 39.92 -2.98
N GLU A 504 10.22 38.90 -2.31
CA GLU A 504 11.06 39.09 -1.12
C GLU A 504 12.50 39.54 -1.44
N PHE A 505 13.07 39.09 -2.57
CA PHE A 505 14.51 39.26 -2.84
C PHE A 505 14.85 39.97 -4.17
N GLY A 506 13.88 40.24 -5.04
CA GLY A 506 14.09 40.82 -6.38
C GLY A 506 14.33 39.78 -7.48
N ASP A 507 14.70 40.20 -8.69
CA ASP A 507 14.86 39.29 -9.84
C ASP A 507 16.02 38.29 -9.65
N ILE A 508 15.67 37.01 -9.43
CA ILE A 508 16.59 35.87 -9.23
C ILE A 508 17.42 35.59 -10.51
N ALA A 509 16.91 35.99 -11.67
CA ALA A 509 17.52 35.74 -12.98
C ALA A 509 18.68 36.70 -13.34
N ALA A 510 18.83 37.83 -12.62
CA ALA A 510 19.86 38.81 -12.92
C ALA A 510 21.18 38.46 -12.21
N THR A 511 22.10 37.84 -12.95
CA THR A 511 23.47 37.52 -12.52
C THR A 511 24.29 38.79 -12.23
N SER A 512 24.10 39.41 -11.06
CA SER A 512 24.94 40.53 -10.60
C SER A 512 26.04 40.02 -9.66
N SER A 513 27.20 40.66 -9.68
CA SER A 513 28.42 40.27 -8.95
C SER A 513 28.31 40.27 -7.42
N ASN A 514 27.18 40.71 -6.86
CA ASN A 514 26.86 40.77 -5.44
C ASN A 514 25.62 39.93 -5.07
N GLU A 515 25.58 38.67 -5.52
CA GLU A 515 24.49 37.75 -5.15
C GLU A 515 24.40 37.57 -3.62
N ASN A 516 23.28 38.03 -3.06
CA ASN A 516 22.90 37.78 -1.67
C ASN A 516 22.77 36.25 -1.45
N ILE A 517 23.22 35.75 -0.29
CA ILE A 517 23.19 34.33 0.08
C ILE A 517 21.75 33.77 -0.02
N CYS A 518 20.74 34.60 0.28
CA CYS A 518 19.33 34.26 0.16
C CYS A 518 18.92 33.91 -1.27
N MET A 519 19.40 34.68 -2.25
CA MET A 519 19.09 34.48 -3.67
C MET A 519 19.60 33.13 -4.17
N LYS A 520 20.77 32.71 -3.65
CA LYS A 520 21.34 31.39 -3.92
C LYS A 520 20.49 30.29 -3.30
N ILE A 521 20.11 30.44 -2.04
CA ILE A 521 19.25 29.47 -1.35
C ILE A 521 17.95 29.27 -2.14
N CYS A 522 17.28 30.36 -2.53
CA CYS A 522 16.05 30.32 -3.31
C CYS A 522 16.23 29.60 -4.65
N ARG A 523 17.29 29.95 -5.41
CA ARG A 523 17.61 29.33 -6.70
C ARG A 523 17.87 27.82 -6.57
N HIS A 524 18.61 27.39 -5.55
CA HIS A 524 18.86 25.98 -5.30
C HIS A 524 17.58 25.20 -4.97
N ILE A 525 16.70 25.78 -4.15
CA ILE A 525 15.41 25.18 -3.81
C ILE A 525 14.55 25.04 -5.08
N LEU A 526 14.45 26.07 -5.91
CA LEU A 526 13.70 26.02 -7.17
C LEU A 526 14.20 24.91 -8.11
N ILE A 527 15.52 24.85 -8.35
CA ILE A 527 16.12 23.80 -9.19
C ILE A 527 15.81 22.40 -8.63
N TRP A 528 15.90 22.24 -7.30
CA TRP A 528 15.60 20.97 -6.65
C TRP A 528 14.12 20.60 -6.77
N VAL A 529 13.19 21.55 -6.59
CA VAL A 529 11.75 21.32 -6.77
C VAL A 529 11.43 20.87 -8.21
N GLU A 530 12.05 21.49 -9.22
CA GLU A 530 11.91 21.05 -10.61
C GLU A 530 12.47 19.64 -10.81
N GLU A 531 13.66 19.35 -10.28
CA GLU A 531 14.25 18.00 -10.35
C GLU A 531 13.32 16.94 -9.74
N GLN A 532 12.75 17.21 -8.55
CA GLN A 532 11.78 16.31 -7.93
C GLN A 532 10.52 16.15 -8.78
N THR A 533 10.05 17.22 -9.42
CA THR A 533 8.86 17.18 -10.29
C THR A 533 9.10 16.24 -11.48
N TYR A 534 10.25 16.33 -12.15
CA TYR A 534 10.61 15.42 -13.24
C TYR A 534 10.87 13.99 -12.77
N TRP A 535 11.41 13.81 -11.56
CA TRP A 535 11.56 12.48 -10.96
C TRP A 535 10.19 11.82 -10.71
N ILE A 536 9.22 12.56 -10.18
CA ILE A 536 7.83 12.09 -9.99
C ILE A 536 7.20 11.74 -11.35
N ALA A 537 7.38 12.59 -12.36
CA ALA A 537 6.85 12.35 -13.71
C ALA A 537 7.46 11.08 -14.34
N SER A 538 8.77 10.90 -14.19
CA SER A 538 9.46 9.67 -14.63
C SER A 538 8.90 8.44 -13.92
N ARG A 539 8.71 8.49 -12.60
CA ARG A 539 8.16 7.34 -11.85
C ARG A 539 6.71 7.05 -12.26
N PHE A 540 5.89 8.08 -12.46
CA PHE A 540 4.51 7.95 -12.94
C PHE A 540 4.42 7.20 -14.27
N LEU A 541 5.29 7.54 -15.23
CA LEU A 541 5.33 6.88 -16.54
C LEU A 541 5.80 5.42 -16.43
N MET A 542 6.87 5.17 -15.68
CA MET A 542 7.43 3.82 -15.50
C MET A 542 6.48 2.87 -14.77
N LEU A 543 5.75 3.37 -13.78
CA LEU A 543 4.70 2.61 -13.09
C LEU A 543 3.58 2.15 -14.04
N GLY A 544 3.38 2.82 -15.17
CA GLY A 544 2.42 2.36 -16.17
C GLY A 544 2.85 1.07 -16.88
N PHE A 545 4.16 0.83 -17.05
CA PHE A 545 4.66 -0.46 -17.54
C PHE A 545 4.55 -1.54 -16.46
N GLU A 546 4.90 -1.25 -15.20
CA GLU A 546 4.77 -2.20 -14.09
C GLU A 546 3.32 -2.66 -13.85
N LEU A 547 2.33 -1.86 -14.24
CA LEU A 547 0.90 -2.12 -14.11
C LEU A 547 0.25 -2.59 -15.43
N ASP A 548 1.04 -2.87 -16.47
CA ASP A 548 0.56 -3.29 -17.80
C ASP A 548 -0.53 -2.37 -18.40
N LEU A 549 -0.39 -1.05 -18.24
CA LEU A 549 -1.38 -0.07 -18.67
C LEU A 549 -1.20 0.40 -20.12
N TYR A 550 -0.09 0.03 -20.76
CA TYR A 550 0.23 0.45 -22.12
C TYR A 550 0.13 -0.73 -23.07
N SER A 551 -0.53 -0.54 -24.20
CA SER A 551 -0.54 -1.52 -25.28
C SER A 551 0.70 -1.39 -26.17
N THR A 552 1.01 -2.44 -26.93
CA THR A 552 2.19 -2.48 -27.82
C THR A 552 2.18 -1.38 -28.89
N GLY A 553 1.01 -0.94 -29.34
CA GLY A 553 0.85 0.19 -30.27
C GLY A 553 1.13 1.56 -29.65
N GLU A 554 1.18 1.65 -28.34
CA GLU A 554 1.38 2.90 -27.60
C GLU A 554 2.81 3.04 -27.07
N TYR A 555 3.63 1.99 -27.17
CA TYR A 555 5.01 2.02 -26.69
C TYR A 555 5.82 3.16 -27.31
N CYS A 556 5.62 3.46 -28.59
CA CYS A 556 6.36 4.54 -29.27
C CYS A 556 6.13 5.90 -28.60
N MET A 557 4.87 6.29 -28.36
CA MET A 557 4.54 7.57 -27.72
C MET A 557 4.96 7.59 -26.24
N VAL A 558 4.84 6.48 -25.52
CA VAL A 558 5.22 6.39 -24.10
C VAL A 558 6.73 6.49 -23.93
N TYR A 559 7.53 5.74 -24.70
CA TYR A 559 8.98 5.85 -24.64
C TYR A 559 9.48 7.22 -25.08
N TRP A 560 8.82 7.86 -26.06
CA TRP A 560 9.15 9.22 -26.47
C TRP A 560 8.93 10.20 -25.30
N TYR A 561 7.80 10.10 -24.60
CA TYR A 561 7.52 10.97 -23.47
C TYR A 561 8.50 10.72 -22.31
N ILE A 562 8.83 9.45 -22.02
CA ILE A 562 9.85 9.08 -21.04
C ILE A 562 11.19 9.70 -21.41
N TYR A 563 11.60 9.62 -22.68
CA TYR A 563 12.83 10.20 -23.17
C TYR A 563 12.91 11.71 -22.88
N ILE A 564 11.86 12.48 -23.21
CA ILE A 564 11.84 13.93 -22.97
C ILE A 564 11.88 14.25 -21.48
N ILE A 565 11.11 13.53 -20.66
CA ILE A 565 11.13 13.70 -19.20
C ILE A 565 12.53 13.40 -18.63
N LEU A 566 13.19 12.35 -19.11
CA LEU A 566 14.55 11.99 -18.69
C LEU A 566 15.59 13.03 -19.11
N ILE A 567 15.45 13.66 -20.28
CA ILE A 567 16.29 14.81 -20.66
C ILE A 567 16.18 15.90 -19.62
N LYS A 568 14.95 16.32 -19.28
CA LYS A 568 14.72 17.39 -18.30
C LYS A 568 15.19 17.02 -16.91
N LEU A 569 14.99 15.77 -16.48
CA LEU A 569 15.52 15.27 -15.23
C LEU A 569 17.05 15.34 -15.19
N ALA A 570 17.73 14.90 -16.25
CA ALA A 570 19.19 14.95 -16.35
C ALA A 570 19.73 16.39 -16.38
N GLU A 571 19.07 17.30 -17.11
CA GLU A 571 19.38 18.74 -17.12
C GLU A 571 19.32 19.33 -15.70
N LYS A 572 18.22 19.12 -14.97
CA LYS A 572 18.05 19.68 -13.62
C LYS A 572 18.99 19.05 -12.60
N THR A 573 19.22 17.73 -12.68
CA THR A 573 20.21 17.03 -11.85
C THR A 573 21.62 17.60 -12.07
N HIS A 574 21.99 17.87 -13.33
CA HIS A 574 23.26 18.51 -13.68
C HIS A 574 23.36 19.92 -13.10
N MET A 575 22.32 20.75 -13.28
CA MET A 575 22.29 22.11 -12.74
C MET A 575 22.47 22.11 -11.21
N ARG A 576 21.78 21.23 -10.48
CA ARG A 576 21.95 21.08 -9.02
C ARG A 576 23.39 20.74 -8.64
N ALA A 577 24.02 19.81 -9.36
CA ALA A 577 25.41 19.42 -9.13
C ALA A 577 26.42 20.55 -9.41
N MET A 578 26.20 21.34 -10.47
CA MET A 578 27.06 22.47 -10.83
C MET A 578 27.06 23.58 -9.79
N THR A 579 25.88 23.97 -9.29
CA THR A 579 25.76 25.08 -8.34
C THR A 579 26.39 24.76 -6.98
N SER A 580 26.43 23.48 -6.58
CA SER A 580 27.18 23.02 -5.39
C SER A 580 28.71 23.18 -5.52
N ASN A 581 29.26 22.88 -6.70
CA ASN A 581 30.71 22.98 -6.94
C ASN A 581 31.24 24.42 -6.90
N GLU A 582 30.40 25.43 -7.19
CA GLU A 582 30.79 26.84 -7.08
C GLU A 582 30.96 27.30 -5.62
N ILE A 583 30.17 26.74 -4.70
CA ILE A 583 30.25 27.05 -3.26
C ILE A 583 31.54 26.46 -2.67
N SER A 584 31.92 25.24 -3.07
CA SER A 584 33.13 24.56 -2.59
C SER A 584 34.43 25.24 -3.05
N LYS A 585 34.46 25.81 -4.27
CA LYS A 585 35.63 26.54 -4.80
C LYS A 585 35.92 27.86 -4.06
N ARG A 586 34.94 28.47 -3.39
CA ARG A 586 35.14 29.72 -2.63
C ARG A 586 35.77 29.50 -1.25
N LYS A 587 35.61 28.32 -0.63
CA LYS A 587 36.30 27.97 0.65
C LYS A 587 37.80 27.67 0.47
N GLY A 588 38.25 27.30 -0.73
CA GLY A 588 39.65 26.95 -1.01
C GLY A 588 40.59 28.11 -1.38
N LYS A 589 40.09 29.34 -1.60
CA LYS A 589 40.91 30.50 -1.98
C LYS A 589 41.41 31.29 -0.76
N LYS A 590 42.24 30.66 0.08
CA LYS A 590 43.20 31.34 0.97
C LYS A 590 44.57 30.67 0.93
N LYS A 591 45.04 30.32 -0.27
CA LYS A 591 46.47 30.28 -0.63
C LYS A 591 46.54 30.13 -2.14
N ARG A 592 47.03 31.14 -2.84
CA ARG A 592 47.25 31.08 -4.29
C ARG A 592 48.73 31.33 -4.49
N ASP A 593 49.41 30.38 -5.13
CA ASP A 593 50.52 30.67 -6.02
C ASP A 593 50.58 29.63 -7.15
N LEU A 594 50.51 30.19 -8.36
CA LEU A 594 51.14 29.84 -9.64
C LEU A 594 50.97 28.44 -10.31
N VAL A 595 50.35 28.52 -11.50
CA VAL A 595 50.61 27.79 -12.77
C VAL A 595 50.35 26.27 -12.82
N LYS A 596 49.27 25.87 -13.53
CA LYS A 596 49.37 25.20 -14.84
C LYS A 596 48.00 25.12 -15.51
N ASP A 597 47.97 25.63 -16.74
CA ASP A 597 46.90 25.42 -17.71
C ASP A 597 46.85 23.93 -18.09
N GLY A 598 45.64 23.42 -18.22
CA GLY A 598 45.33 22.00 -18.37
C GLY A 598 43.84 21.84 -18.25
N GLY A 599 43.16 21.86 -19.39
CA GLY A 599 41.73 21.55 -19.50
C GLY A 599 41.44 20.24 -18.79
N LYS A 600 40.83 20.33 -17.61
CA LYS A 600 40.24 19.17 -16.96
C LYS A 600 38.97 18.88 -17.74
N ASP A 601 38.98 17.82 -18.55
CA ASP A 601 37.77 17.21 -19.07
C ASP A 601 36.76 17.11 -17.92
N TYR A 602 35.64 17.79 -18.08
CA TYR A 602 34.61 17.86 -17.06
C TYR A 602 33.89 16.51 -17.05
N GLN A 603 34.43 15.54 -16.31
CA GLN A 603 33.79 14.23 -16.19
C GLN A 603 32.42 14.40 -15.53
N LEU A 604 31.38 13.97 -16.24
CA LEU A 604 30.00 14.01 -15.75
C LEU A 604 29.88 13.12 -14.51
N PRO A 605 29.21 13.59 -13.44
CA PRO A 605 28.91 12.76 -12.27
C PRO A 605 28.30 11.40 -12.64
N PRO A 606 28.70 10.29 -11.98
CA PRO A 606 28.19 8.95 -12.29
C PRO A 606 26.66 8.81 -12.25
N ALA A 607 25.98 9.59 -11.41
CA ALA A 607 24.52 9.61 -11.34
C ALA A 607 23.86 10.16 -12.63
N ILE A 608 24.50 11.12 -13.29
CA ILE A 608 24.00 11.73 -14.54
C ILE A 608 24.27 10.78 -15.70
N LEU A 609 25.46 10.17 -15.76
CA LEU A 609 25.78 9.12 -16.72
C LEU A 609 24.80 7.93 -16.60
N PHE A 610 24.37 7.58 -15.38
CA PHE A 610 23.37 6.54 -15.17
C PHE A 610 22.00 6.92 -15.74
N LEU A 611 21.56 8.18 -15.59
CA LEU A 611 20.35 8.69 -16.24
C LEU A 611 20.51 8.71 -17.77
N GLN A 612 21.70 9.01 -18.29
CA GLN A 612 21.98 8.97 -19.72
C GLN A 612 21.80 7.56 -20.31
N CYS A 613 22.16 6.50 -19.59
CA CYS A 613 21.85 5.13 -20.04
C CYS A 613 20.34 4.92 -20.27
N HIS A 614 19.50 5.40 -19.35
CA HIS A 614 18.04 5.30 -19.48
C HIS A 614 17.52 6.14 -20.66
N LEU A 615 18.07 7.34 -20.84
CA LEU A 615 17.74 8.24 -21.93
C LEU A 615 18.03 7.58 -23.28
N TYR A 616 19.24 7.02 -23.48
CA TYR A 616 19.60 6.34 -24.73
C TYR A 616 18.77 5.08 -25.00
N LEU A 617 18.36 4.34 -23.96
CA LEU A 617 17.43 3.22 -24.13
C LEU A 617 16.04 3.70 -24.58
N ALA A 618 15.50 4.73 -23.93
CA ALA A 618 14.19 5.31 -24.27
C ALA A 618 14.20 5.90 -25.69
N GLU A 619 15.25 6.64 -26.06
CA GLU A 619 15.46 7.20 -27.40
C GLU A 619 15.56 6.09 -28.45
N GLY A 620 16.42 5.10 -28.21
CA GLY A 620 16.62 3.97 -29.12
C GLY A 620 15.34 3.20 -29.36
N LEU A 621 14.55 2.93 -28.31
CA LEU A 621 13.25 2.26 -28.42
C LEU A 621 12.22 3.11 -29.16
N THR A 622 12.16 4.41 -28.87
CA THR A 622 11.28 5.36 -29.57
C THR A 622 11.56 5.36 -31.05
N MET A 623 12.82 5.55 -31.43
CA MET A 623 13.23 5.66 -32.82
C MET A 623 13.10 4.32 -33.57
N MET A 624 13.40 3.20 -32.91
CA MET A 624 13.21 1.87 -33.49
C MET A 624 11.73 1.56 -33.74
N LEU A 625 10.85 1.84 -32.77
CA LEU A 625 9.40 1.65 -32.93
C LEU A 625 8.83 2.59 -33.99
N ALA A 626 9.26 3.85 -34.04
CA ALA A 626 8.85 4.80 -35.07
C ALA A 626 9.28 4.35 -36.47
N ALA A 627 10.52 3.88 -36.63
CA ALA A 627 11.01 3.36 -37.90
C ALA A 627 10.25 2.11 -38.36
N LEU A 628 9.93 1.19 -37.44
CA LEU A 628 9.09 0.01 -37.74
C LEU A 628 7.66 0.39 -38.13
N ARG A 629 7.06 1.40 -37.47
CA ARG A 629 5.75 1.94 -37.82
C ARG A 629 5.77 2.54 -39.22
N ASN A 630 6.75 3.40 -39.51
CA ASN A 630 6.84 4.14 -40.77
C ASN A 630 7.13 3.23 -41.98
N GLU A 631 8.06 2.28 -41.84
CA GLU A 631 8.51 1.45 -42.98
C GLU A 631 7.72 0.14 -43.13
N LYS A 632 7.21 -0.43 -42.03
CA LYS A 632 6.58 -1.76 -42.05
C LYS A 632 5.11 -1.76 -41.62
N GLN A 633 4.53 -0.61 -41.27
CA GLN A 633 3.14 -0.46 -40.81
C GLN A 633 2.79 -1.39 -39.62
N ILE A 634 3.80 -1.80 -38.84
CA ILE A 634 3.61 -2.66 -37.68
C ILE A 634 3.09 -1.79 -36.53
N TYR A 635 2.10 -2.30 -35.79
CA TYR A 635 1.51 -1.65 -34.62
C TYR A 635 0.71 -0.37 -34.88
N LEU A 636 0.19 -0.16 -36.10
CA LEU A 636 -0.86 0.85 -36.29
C LEU A 636 -2.10 0.48 -35.50
N SER A 637 -2.45 1.29 -34.52
CA SER A 637 -3.71 1.19 -33.80
C SER A 637 -4.76 2.05 -34.50
N THR A 638 -5.47 1.48 -35.46
CA THR A 638 -6.63 2.11 -36.09
C THR A 638 -7.90 1.64 -35.38
N GLY A 639 -8.49 2.54 -34.58
CA GLY A 639 -9.80 2.32 -33.95
C GLY A 639 -10.88 3.12 -34.67
N PRO A 640 -12.14 2.65 -34.71
CA PRO A 640 -13.23 3.39 -35.35
C PRO A 640 -13.68 4.63 -34.56
N PHE A 641 -13.35 4.72 -33.27
CA PHE A 641 -13.83 5.79 -32.38
C PHE A 641 -12.75 6.78 -31.93
N ASN A 642 -11.50 6.33 -31.78
CA ASN A 642 -10.41 7.15 -31.23
C ASN A 642 -9.23 7.22 -32.21
N SER A 643 -8.80 8.45 -32.49
CA SER A 643 -7.56 8.76 -33.20
C SER A 643 -6.30 8.50 -32.35
N GLU A 644 -5.12 8.47 -32.97
CA GLU A 644 -3.83 8.45 -32.24
C GLU A 644 -3.66 9.71 -31.38
N HIS A 645 -4.13 10.87 -31.86
CA HIS A 645 -4.12 12.14 -31.13
C HIS A 645 -4.93 12.08 -29.84
N GLU A 646 -6.18 11.58 -29.88
CA GLU A 646 -7.02 11.48 -28.68
C GLU A 646 -6.44 10.50 -27.66
N ARG A 647 -5.86 9.38 -28.11
CA ARG A 647 -5.18 8.43 -27.22
C ARG A 647 -3.94 9.05 -26.58
N PHE A 648 -3.16 9.82 -27.33
CA PHE A 648 -2.03 10.58 -26.78
C PHE A 648 -2.50 11.53 -25.67
N VAL A 649 -3.55 12.32 -25.94
CA VAL A 649 -4.11 13.26 -24.95
C VAL A 649 -4.61 12.53 -23.71
N GLN A 650 -5.30 11.39 -23.85
CA GLN A 650 -5.82 10.60 -22.73
C GLN A 650 -4.68 10.02 -21.87
N HIS A 651 -3.64 9.45 -22.49
CA HIS A 651 -2.52 8.84 -21.74
C HIS A 651 -1.71 9.88 -20.97
N PHE A 652 -1.49 11.05 -21.58
CA PHE A 652 -0.64 12.10 -21.01
C PHE A 652 -1.43 13.24 -20.37
N GLU A 653 -2.74 13.12 -20.19
CA GLU A 653 -3.63 14.19 -19.71
C GLU A 653 -3.10 14.87 -18.44
N LEU A 654 -2.66 14.08 -17.46
CA LEU A 654 -2.16 14.57 -16.17
C LEU A 654 -0.83 15.32 -16.32
N LEU A 655 0.04 14.88 -17.22
CA LEU A 655 1.33 15.53 -17.51
C LEU A 655 1.13 16.82 -18.31
N LEU A 656 0.22 16.80 -19.30
CA LEU A 656 -0.15 17.96 -20.10
C LEU A 656 -0.82 19.04 -19.24
N LYS A 657 -1.74 18.66 -18.33
CA LYS A 657 -2.35 19.59 -17.36
C LYS A 657 -1.34 20.19 -16.39
N ALA A 658 -0.25 19.48 -16.08
CA ALA A 658 0.86 19.98 -15.28
C ALA A 658 1.91 20.75 -16.10
N CYS A 659 1.75 20.88 -17.42
CA CYS A 659 2.72 21.48 -18.35
C CYS A 659 4.12 20.84 -18.26
N LEU A 660 4.21 19.50 -18.25
CA LEU A 660 5.46 18.77 -18.04
C LEU A 660 5.86 17.92 -19.25
N PRO A 661 6.92 18.27 -19.99
CA PRO A 661 7.61 19.57 -20.04
C PRO A 661 6.80 20.65 -20.77
N ASP A 662 7.23 21.91 -20.61
CA ASP A 662 6.61 23.04 -21.29
C ASP A 662 6.64 22.85 -22.83
N HIS A 663 5.53 23.20 -23.49
CA HIS A 663 5.35 23.13 -24.95
C HIS A 663 5.31 21.73 -25.61
N VAL A 664 5.26 20.65 -24.82
CA VAL A 664 5.07 19.30 -25.38
C VAL A 664 3.64 19.11 -25.89
N SER A 665 3.52 18.64 -27.13
CA SER A 665 2.25 18.36 -27.78
C SER A 665 2.33 17.10 -28.64
N TYR A 666 1.17 16.60 -29.08
CA TYR A 666 1.11 15.51 -30.06
C TYR A 666 1.87 15.84 -31.35
N TYR A 667 1.81 17.09 -31.81
CA TYR A 667 2.53 17.53 -33.02
C TYR A 667 4.05 17.44 -32.86
N SER A 668 4.57 17.73 -31.67
CA SER A 668 5.99 17.55 -31.37
C SER A 668 6.42 16.08 -31.44
N PHE A 669 5.54 15.16 -31.00
CA PHE A 669 5.75 13.72 -31.13
C PHE A 669 5.74 13.28 -32.60
N GLU A 670 4.76 13.75 -33.36
CA GLU A 670 4.63 13.46 -34.79
C GLU A 670 5.87 13.96 -35.55
N GLU A 671 6.29 15.21 -35.33
CA GLU A 671 7.49 15.80 -35.97
C GLU A 671 8.77 15.01 -35.65
N THR A 672 8.96 14.62 -34.39
CA THR A 672 10.15 13.84 -33.97
C THR A 672 10.18 12.46 -34.60
N THR A 673 9.01 11.83 -34.79
CA THR A 673 8.91 10.42 -35.25
C THR A 673 8.67 10.27 -36.75
N ALA A 674 8.23 11.31 -37.46
CA ALA A 674 7.88 11.26 -38.88
C ALA A 674 9.06 10.87 -39.78
N HIS A 675 10.28 11.28 -39.43
CA HIS A 675 11.48 11.04 -40.23
C HIS A 675 12.31 9.84 -39.76
N ALA A 676 11.83 9.09 -38.77
CA ALA A 676 12.52 7.89 -38.29
C ALA A 676 12.57 6.82 -39.39
N ARG A 677 13.78 6.42 -39.76
CA ARG A 677 14.07 5.35 -40.74
C ARG A 677 15.07 4.37 -40.16
N LEU A 678 14.95 3.08 -40.49
CA LEU A 678 15.80 2.01 -39.96
C LEU A 678 17.28 2.26 -40.28
N SER A 679 17.58 2.85 -41.45
CA SER A 679 18.94 3.24 -41.84
C SER A 679 19.56 4.28 -40.89
N ASN A 680 18.77 5.28 -40.47
CA ASN A 680 19.23 6.36 -39.61
C ASN A 680 19.40 5.88 -38.18
N VAL A 681 18.45 5.05 -37.70
CA VAL A 681 18.51 4.46 -36.35
C VAL A 681 19.67 3.48 -36.21
N SER A 682 19.97 2.72 -37.26
CA SER A 682 21.14 1.82 -37.31
C SER A 682 22.47 2.59 -37.33
N MET A 683 22.49 3.77 -37.97
CA MET A 683 23.65 4.67 -38.01
C MET A 683 23.90 5.33 -36.64
N TYR A 684 22.85 5.88 -36.03
CA TYR A 684 22.89 6.51 -34.70
C TYR A 684 22.36 5.53 -33.64
N ASN A 685 23.07 4.41 -33.48
CA ASN A 685 22.66 3.31 -32.61
C ASN A 685 22.82 3.70 -31.12
N CYS A 686 21.76 4.31 -30.58
CA CYS A 686 21.66 4.75 -29.19
C CYS A 686 21.91 3.60 -28.19
N PHE A 687 21.57 2.37 -28.57
CA PHE A 687 21.81 1.20 -27.72
C PHE A 687 23.31 0.91 -27.54
N LYS A 688 24.15 1.16 -28.55
CA LYS A 688 25.62 1.04 -28.39
C LYS A 688 26.20 2.09 -27.44
N GLU A 689 25.67 3.31 -27.48
CA GLU A 689 26.07 4.37 -26.55
C GLU A 689 25.66 4.05 -25.12
N ALA A 690 24.42 3.57 -24.91
CA ALA A 690 23.98 3.07 -23.61
C ALA A 690 24.91 1.96 -23.08
N GLN A 691 25.33 1.02 -23.94
CA GLN A 691 26.25 -0.05 -23.57
C GLN A 691 27.65 0.47 -23.20
N ARG A 692 28.16 1.47 -23.93
CA ARG A 692 29.46 2.10 -23.66
C ARG A 692 29.47 2.77 -22.28
N ILE A 693 28.46 3.59 -21.99
CA ILE A 693 28.35 4.31 -20.72
C ILE A 693 28.11 3.33 -19.56
N ALA A 694 27.28 2.30 -19.76
CA ALA A 694 27.06 1.28 -18.74
C ALA A 694 28.37 0.56 -18.34
N LYS A 695 29.25 0.25 -19.31
CA LYS A 695 30.56 -0.37 -19.05
C LYS A 695 31.49 0.56 -18.27
N GLU A 696 31.51 1.86 -18.59
CA GLU A 696 32.29 2.87 -17.87
C GLU A 696 31.86 2.97 -16.39
N LEU A 697 30.56 2.93 -16.14
CA LEU A 697 29.96 3.09 -14.81
C LEU A 697 30.16 1.90 -13.87
N ARG A 698 30.51 0.71 -14.36
CA ARG A 698 30.72 -0.49 -13.53
C ARG A 698 31.75 -0.26 -12.42
N SER A 699 32.80 0.50 -12.72
CA SER A 699 33.86 0.83 -11.75
C SER A 699 33.31 1.70 -10.61
N SER A 700 32.44 2.66 -10.95
CA SER A 700 31.90 3.69 -10.05
C SER A 700 30.82 3.18 -9.10
N PHE A 701 30.09 2.12 -9.48
CA PHE A 701 29.03 1.52 -8.64
C PHE A 701 29.41 0.17 -8.03
N SER A 702 30.68 -0.20 -8.03
CA SER A 702 31.18 -1.46 -7.44
C SER A 702 30.72 -1.72 -5.99
N ASN A 703 30.45 -0.66 -5.22
CA ASN A 703 29.96 -0.73 -3.84
C ASN A 703 28.43 -0.76 -3.70
N ASP A 704 27.67 -0.62 -4.78
CA ASP A 704 26.20 -0.52 -4.79
C ASP A 704 25.62 -1.68 -5.62
N SER A 705 25.30 -2.80 -4.96
CA SER A 705 24.83 -4.04 -5.60
C SER A 705 23.57 -3.83 -6.43
N ASP A 706 22.66 -2.96 -5.99
CA ASP A 706 21.38 -2.74 -6.65
C ASP A 706 21.56 -1.93 -7.94
N LYS A 707 22.35 -0.85 -7.90
CA LYS A 707 22.72 -0.12 -9.12
C LYS A 707 23.50 -0.99 -10.10
N MET A 708 24.33 -1.91 -9.60
CA MET A 708 25.04 -2.88 -10.45
C MET A 708 24.10 -3.92 -11.06
N ALA A 709 23.08 -4.37 -10.33
CA ALA A 709 22.03 -5.23 -10.89
C ALA A 709 21.23 -4.49 -11.99
N GLU A 710 20.86 -3.24 -11.74
CA GLU A 710 20.15 -2.41 -12.73
C GLU A 710 21.00 -2.13 -13.97
N LEU A 711 22.27 -1.77 -13.81
CA LEU A 711 23.20 -1.59 -14.94
C LEU A 711 23.34 -2.85 -15.78
N ARG A 712 23.38 -4.04 -15.16
CA ARG A 712 23.41 -5.31 -15.89
C ARG A 712 22.14 -5.53 -16.70
N ARG A 713 20.96 -5.20 -16.16
CA ARG A 713 19.68 -5.27 -16.91
C ARG A 713 19.66 -4.32 -18.10
N ILE A 714 20.07 -3.06 -17.88
CA ILE A 714 20.19 -2.04 -18.92
C ILE A 714 21.13 -2.50 -20.04
N GLU A 715 22.28 -3.06 -19.69
CA GLU A 715 23.25 -3.56 -20.66
C GLU A 715 22.70 -4.72 -21.49
N GLN A 716 21.97 -5.65 -20.86
CA GLN A 716 21.31 -6.74 -21.58
C GLN A 716 20.28 -6.20 -22.58
N VAL A 717 19.41 -5.27 -22.17
CA VAL A 717 18.44 -4.65 -23.09
C VAL A 717 19.13 -3.93 -24.24
N ALA A 718 20.18 -3.15 -23.94
CA ALA A 718 20.95 -2.44 -24.96
C ALA A 718 21.60 -3.40 -25.98
N GLU A 719 22.21 -4.49 -25.50
CA GLU A 719 22.85 -5.48 -26.35
C GLU A 719 21.84 -6.18 -27.28
N HIS A 720 20.76 -6.70 -26.72
CA HIS A 720 19.73 -7.42 -27.48
C HIS A 720 19.07 -6.50 -28.50
N ASN A 721 18.72 -5.26 -28.12
CA ASN A 721 18.11 -4.30 -29.03
C ASN A 721 19.07 -3.82 -30.12
N SER A 722 20.37 -3.65 -29.82
CA SER A 722 21.39 -3.34 -30.83
C SER A 722 21.52 -4.47 -31.86
N VAL A 723 21.50 -5.73 -31.41
CA VAL A 723 21.54 -6.90 -32.30
C VAL A 723 20.26 -7.00 -33.13
N ALA A 724 19.10 -6.86 -32.50
CA ALA A 724 17.79 -6.88 -33.16
C ALA A 724 17.69 -5.79 -34.23
N LEU A 725 18.07 -4.55 -33.92
CA LEU A 725 18.13 -3.45 -34.86
C LEU A 725 19.05 -3.76 -36.05
N GLY A 726 20.22 -4.33 -35.79
CA GLY A 726 21.15 -4.76 -36.84
C GLY A 726 20.59 -5.88 -37.72
N LEU A 727 19.81 -6.82 -37.16
CA LEU A 727 19.13 -7.87 -37.91
C LEU A 727 17.96 -7.31 -38.74
N ILE A 728 17.13 -6.45 -38.15
CA ILE A 728 16.00 -5.80 -38.81
C ILE A 728 16.51 -4.93 -39.97
N SER A 729 17.58 -4.17 -39.77
CA SER A 729 18.16 -3.31 -40.82
C SER A 729 18.78 -4.13 -41.97
N ARG A 730 19.33 -5.32 -41.71
CA ARG A 730 19.97 -6.18 -42.72
C ARG A 730 18.99 -7.09 -43.46
N LEU A 731 18.02 -7.66 -42.75
CA LEU A 731 17.08 -8.66 -43.28
C LEU A 731 15.71 -8.05 -43.62
N GLY A 732 15.38 -6.90 -43.04
CA GLY A 732 14.02 -6.34 -43.07
C GLY A 732 13.58 -5.76 -44.40
N THR A 733 14.50 -5.51 -45.34
CA THR A 733 14.18 -5.15 -46.74
C THR A 733 13.91 -6.38 -47.61
N VAL A 734 14.22 -7.59 -47.14
CA VAL A 734 14.28 -8.80 -47.99
C VAL A 734 13.24 -9.86 -47.59
N ASP A 735 12.77 -9.90 -46.34
CA ASP A 735 11.96 -11.02 -45.83
C ASP A 735 10.66 -10.57 -45.12
N PRO A 736 9.47 -10.76 -45.73
CA PRO A 736 8.17 -10.45 -45.14
C PRO A 736 7.73 -11.42 -44.02
N SER A 737 8.46 -12.52 -43.80
CA SER A 737 8.17 -13.50 -42.72
C SER A 737 8.68 -13.06 -41.33
N LEU A 738 9.44 -11.96 -41.26
CA LEU A 738 10.02 -11.44 -40.02
C LEU A 738 8.97 -10.77 -39.13
N LYS A 739 8.61 -11.43 -38.02
CA LYS A 739 7.81 -10.85 -36.95
C LYS A 739 8.73 -10.27 -35.87
N VAL A 740 8.53 -8.99 -35.56
CA VAL A 740 9.18 -8.31 -34.43
C VAL A 740 8.18 -8.26 -33.29
N GLN A 741 8.57 -8.72 -32.11
CA GLN A 741 7.80 -8.63 -30.87
C GLN A 741 8.63 -7.90 -29.81
N PHE A 742 7.95 -7.28 -28.85
CA PHE A 742 8.60 -6.56 -27.76
C PHE A 742 8.25 -7.24 -26.45
N GLU A 743 9.25 -7.80 -25.77
CA GLU A 743 9.10 -8.58 -24.55
C GLU A 743 9.91 -7.92 -23.40
N PHE A 744 9.43 -7.98 -22.15
CA PHE A 744 10.10 -7.40 -20.98
C PHE A 744 10.94 -8.44 -20.21
N SER A 745 11.75 -9.21 -20.95
CA SER A 745 12.52 -10.33 -20.39
C SER A 745 13.67 -9.91 -19.47
N HIS A 746 14.35 -8.82 -19.81
CA HIS A 746 15.55 -8.36 -19.09
C HIS A 746 15.28 -7.17 -18.16
N HIS A 747 14.22 -6.41 -18.40
CA HIS A 747 13.93 -5.17 -17.69
C HIS A 747 12.42 -4.94 -17.57
N PRO A 748 11.90 -4.54 -16.38
CA PRO A 748 10.45 -4.31 -16.18
C PRO A 748 9.82 -3.18 -17.02
N PHE A 749 10.61 -2.26 -17.57
CA PHE A 749 10.10 -1.08 -18.26
C PHE A 749 10.75 -0.78 -19.60
N PHE A 750 11.89 -1.40 -19.93
CA PHE A 750 12.50 -1.28 -21.25
C PHE A 750 12.34 -2.59 -22.01
N ALA A 751 11.58 -2.54 -23.10
CA ALA A 751 11.31 -3.71 -23.90
C ALA A 751 12.55 -4.19 -24.67
N THR A 752 12.64 -5.50 -24.85
CA THR A 752 13.61 -6.16 -25.70
C THR A 752 12.93 -6.62 -26.98
N ALA A 753 13.47 -6.22 -28.13
CA ALA A 753 12.97 -6.60 -29.44
C ALA A 753 13.40 -8.05 -29.76
N VAL A 754 12.42 -8.92 -29.92
CA VAL A 754 12.60 -10.32 -30.31
C VAL A 754 12.19 -10.47 -31.77
N VAL A 755 13.15 -10.88 -32.60
CA VAL A 755 12.96 -11.05 -34.05
C VAL A 755 12.83 -12.55 -34.35
N LYS A 756 11.64 -12.99 -34.74
CA LYS A 756 11.35 -14.39 -35.10
C LYS A 756 11.03 -14.46 -36.60
N ARG A 757 11.54 -15.50 -37.27
CA ARG A 757 11.03 -15.90 -38.59
C ARG A 757 9.76 -16.73 -38.37
N SER A 758 8.68 -16.37 -39.06
CA SER A 758 7.39 -17.07 -38.96
C SER A 758 7.45 -18.48 -39.48
#